data_AF-A0A8J3CSL3-F1
#
_entry.id   AF-A0A8J3CSL3-F1
#
_cell.length_a   1.000
_cell.length_b   1.000
_cell.length_c   1.000
_cell.angle_alpha   90.00
_cell.angle_beta   90.00
_cell.angle_gamma   90.00
#
_symmetry.space_group_name_H-M   'P 1'
#
loop_
_entity.id
_entity.type
_entity.pdbx_description
1 polymer ?
#
loop_
_entity_poly.entity_id
_entity_poly.type
_entity_poly.pdbx_seq_one_letter_code
_entity_poly.pdbx_strand_id
1 'polypeptide(L)'
;MLKSALLGTALALIASAAMARAPATDAPKAAVIDEARTLVDAMRASPKGPYSNIQWVCKDGTVLPPRPSACAPHGGGNQFAKFSAQRDRLATLGYPVGTIFQNFDSGSAGPDARSFTRLRDLPLESYMIAVDDGWVLRGARSYRGRVQIEDEEVAGRDLLLATLAKADRAQDTLLLRELARAIPHGGKSDDIVRELRRDSQTLAETNRRFEPLRAEIHGQPSAATLGRVEAWARINTGLPTEQKALLARVQAQLTELYSPEQTRQRLGRLAGSLGNKLNDIAVILRSDAPALDRTADALALSYEKFQTATLVDALRLLDLMTALEADALSAARALPAPENRAEALRRAAQLTDAAYHLGYLSESEARRVASPLRALNGNRAGTPRYAAAVQRLQLVPAWAQTHVRYVFAEPLAKYTALDSRAAKFTDDLLRGSILQPLTEITELLSRDVGQLSGISASIMGETRSALALNPGRAQGRLRVVEPGPDGSLPAYASTDIVIIPSTIAELFPAAGIITVGEGNPLSHVQILARNLGIPNVVVSADLQSELASYEGQAVELAATADGRVLLRRADNYKLPAAKAGAPSSIGKTGTVPAPQPNLARIAPVPLSELQASLSGKIVGPKAANVGELARLFPDRVAPAVALPFGAFAAHVEAPRAALARSFQDYRAGRITEDAFLIALDTAYDRVKATPVNAATRAALTEQLKAFDRSTGLFIRSDTNMEDLPQFTGAGLNLTLPNVTGDKNIFDGIPEVWSSVYTRRAMAWRSQVLSNPEDVFSSVLLMQSVPSEKSGVLVTTDLSGQNRPNSLTVSVAYGVGGAVDGESAASYLLTPRQDIVLAEAKAPFQRYLKPEGGVGWRPASSGDILTTAETAELRNLAAEVVARYPVSLGPDGKPLPFDIEFGFAGGKLYLLQIRPLVQRGAALAETVVGAVIPKPVGTKSVLLSAPLNKE
;
A
#
# COMPACT_ATOMS: atom_id res chain seq x y z
N MET A 1 32.62 -13.47 -64.57
CA MET A 1 32.90 -14.88 -64.92
C MET A 1 33.08 -15.67 -63.63
N LEU A 2 32.26 -16.73 -63.46
CA LEU A 2 32.38 -17.99 -62.69
C LEU A 2 33.11 -18.03 -61.32
N LYS A 3 32.77 -18.85 -60.33
CA LYS A 3 31.61 -19.62 -59.82
C LYS A 3 32.19 -20.42 -58.60
N SER A 4 31.35 -20.82 -57.63
CA SER A 4 31.60 -21.93 -56.64
C SER A 4 32.48 -21.59 -55.43
N ALA A 5 32.28 -22.06 -54.19
CA ALA A 5 31.25 -22.89 -53.54
C ALA A 5 31.47 -22.87 -52.00
N LEU A 6 30.36 -22.92 -51.25
CA LEU A 6 30.07 -23.64 -49.99
C LEU A 6 31.00 -23.67 -48.74
N LEU A 7 30.28 -23.61 -47.61
CA LEU A 7 30.52 -24.09 -46.23
C LEU A 7 31.27 -23.21 -45.22
N GLY A 8 30.59 -22.92 -44.10
CA GLY A 8 31.25 -22.78 -42.79
C GLY A 8 30.71 -21.71 -41.83
N THR A 9 29.84 -22.14 -40.91
CA THR A 9 29.71 -21.64 -39.51
C THR A 9 29.28 -20.20 -39.21
N ALA A 10 27.98 -20.08 -38.93
CA ALA A 10 27.36 -19.60 -37.68
C ALA A 10 28.16 -18.74 -36.66
N LEU A 11 27.40 -17.78 -36.09
CA LEU A 11 27.64 -16.96 -34.89
C LEU A 11 28.58 -15.75 -35.00
N ALA A 12 27.99 -14.57 -35.20
CA ALA A 12 28.27 -13.39 -34.37
C ALA A 12 27.24 -12.27 -34.62
N LEU A 13 26.92 -11.54 -33.56
CA LEU A 13 26.23 -10.23 -33.50
C LEU A 13 24.70 -10.20 -33.42
N ILE A 14 24.17 -10.68 -32.29
CA ILE A 14 23.07 -9.99 -31.58
C ILE A 14 23.44 -9.94 -30.09
N ALA A 15 23.97 -8.79 -29.64
CA ALA A 15 24.10 -8.49 -28.21
C ALA A 15 24.17 -6.96 -28.01
N SER A 16 23.01 -6.32 -28.06
CA SER A 16 22.75 -5.01 -27.44
C SER A 16 21.24 -4.76 -27.42
N ALA A 17 20.50 -5.67 -26.78
CA ALA A 17 19.18 -5.35 -26.27
C ALA A 17 19.37 -4.80 -24.86
N ALA A 18 19.20 -3.49 -24.74
CA ALA A 18 19.17 -2.76 -23.48
C ALA A 18 18.25 -3.49 -22.49
N MET A 19 18.77 -3.73 -21.29
CA MET A 19 17.97 -4.10 -20.13
C MET A 19 16.96 -2.98 -19.87
N ALA A 20 15.75 -3.13 -20.39
CA ALA A 20 14.61 -2.40 -19.89
C ALA A 20 14.46 -2.79 -18.42
N ARG A 21 14.86 -1.89 -17.52
CA ARG A 21 14.67 -2.03 -16.08
C ARG A 21 13.16 -2.18 -15.86
N ALA A 22 12.74 -3.33 -15.33
CA ALA A 22 11.37 -3.52 -14.88
C ALA A 22 11.01 -2.42 -13.85
N PRO A 23 9.75 -1.98 -13.76
CA PRO A 23 9.25 -1.12 -12.70
C PRO A 23 9.67 -1.66 -11.32
N ALA A 24 9.90 -0.76 -10.35
CA ALA A 24 10.34 -1.10 -8.99
C ALA A 24 9.37 -2.03 -8.20
N THR A 25 8.16 -2.29 -8.74
CA THR A 25 7.09 -3.09 -8.15
C THR A 25 6.65 -4.29 -8.99
N ASP A 26 7.16 -4.44 -10.22
CA ASP A 26 6.86 -5.66 -10.99
C ASP A 26 7.56 -6.82 -10.31
N ALA A 27 6.82 -7.92 -10.08
CA ALA A 27 7.41 -9.14 -9.56
C ALA A 27 8.64 -9.49 -10.42
N PRO A 28 9.84 -9.63 -9.83
CA PRO A 28 11.01 -10.01 -10.59
C PRO A 28 10.69 -11.29 -11.35
N LYS A 29 11.11 -11.39 -12.62
CA LYS A 29 10.82 -12.57 -13.45
C LYS A 29 11.19 -13.85 -12.67
N ALA A 30 10.33 -14.87 -12.68
CA ALA A 30 10.52 -16.09 -11.90
C ALA A 30 11.94 -16.68 -12.05
N ALA A 31 12.47 -16.72 -13.28
CA ALA A 31 13.83 -17.18 -13.56
C ALA A 31 14.94 -16.37 -12.84
N VAL A 32 14.76 -15.06 -12.67
CA VAL A 32 15.69 -14.20 -11.92
C VAL A 32 15.62 -14.51 -10.43
N ILE A 33 14.43 -14.76 -9.89
CA ILE A 33 14.23 -15.13 -8.48
C ILE A 33 14.88 -16.48 -8.19
N ASP A 34 14.68 -17.47 -9.06
CA ASP A 34 15.23 -18.81 -8.88
C ASP A 34 16.77 -18.82 -8.93
N GLU A 35 17.36 -18.04 -9.85
CA GLU A 35 18.82 -17.84 -9.89
C GLU A 35 19.31 -17.16 -8.60
N ALA A 36 18.63 -16.09 -8.16
CA ALA A 36 19.00 -15.36 -6.96
C ALA A 36 18.93 -16.22 -5.69
N ARG A 37 17.89 -17.05 -5.54
CA ARG A 37 17.74 -18.01 -4.42
C ARG A 37 18.89 -19.01 -4.40
N THR A 38 19.24 -19.57 -5.55
CA THR A 38 20.37 -20.50 -5.70
C THR A 38 21.68 -19.87 -5.23
N LEU A 39 21.93 -18.62 -5.62
CA LEU A 39 23.13 -17.88 -5.21
C LEU A 39 23.16 -17.58 -3.70
N VAL A 40 22.01 -17.23 -3.11
CA VAL A 40 21.88 -17.02 -1.66
C VAL A 40 22.15 -18.29 -0.88
N ASP A 41 21.59 -19.43 -1.29
CA ASP A 41 21.80 -20.71 -0.62
C ASP A 41 23.27 -21.18 -0.72
N ALA A 42 23.91 -20.95 -1.86
CA ALA A 42 25.34 -21.18 -2.02
C ALA A 42 26.18 -20.34 -1.04
N MET A 43 25.83 -19.06 -0.83
CA MET A 43 26.52 -18.20 0.15
C MET A 43 26.22 -18.62 1.59
N ARG A 44 24.99 -19.01 1.92
CA ARG A 44 24.65 -19.54 3.26
C ARG A 44 25.46 -20.78 3.62
N ALA A 45 25.71 -21.66 2.65
CA ALA A 45 26.52 -22.86 2.82
C ALA A 45 28.03 -22.59 2.80
N SER A 46 28.47 -21.42 2.29
CA SER A 46 29.88 -21.06 2.20
C SER A 46 30.47 -20.71 3.57
N PRO A 47 31.62 -21.28 3.97
CA PRO A 47 32.35 -20.89 5.19
C PRO A 47 32.81 -19.43 5.20
N LYS A 48 32.77 -18.74 4.04
CA LYS A 48 33.14 -17.33 3.91
C LYS A 48 31.95 -16.46 3.50
N GLY A 49 30.74 -17.02 3.44
CA GLY A 49 29.53 -16.29 3.05
C GLY A 49 29.66 -15.63 1.67
N PRO A 50 29.39 -14.33 1.54
CA PRO A 50 29.47 -13.57 0.28
C PRO A 50 30.91 -13.20 -0.14
N TYR A 51 31.92 -13.66 0.60
CA TYR A 51 33.30 -13.24 0.42
C TYR A 51 34.19 -14.37 -0.12
N SER A 52 35.31 -14.00 -0.74
CA SER A 52 36.28 -14.94 -1.34
C SER A 52 37.63 -14.96 -0.60
N ASN A 53 38.45 -13.93 -0.78
CA ASN A 53 39.75 -13.77 -0.13
C ASN A 53 39.93 -12.35 0.41
N ILE A 54 40.80 -12.20 1.41
CA ILE A 54 41.19 -10.89 1.94
C ILE A 54 42.17 -10.24 0.95
N GLN A 55 42.09 -8.92 0.82
CA GLN A 55 43.01 -8.11 0.03
C GLN A 55 43.31 -6.80 0.77
N TRP A 56 44.45 -6.21 0.46
CA TRP A 56 44.78 -4.84 0.83
C TRP A 56 44.39 -3.91 -0.30
N VAL A 57 43.80 -2.77 0.02
CA VAL A 57 43.61 -1.65 -0.91
C VAL A 57 44.38 -0.47 -0.37
N CYS A 58 45.42 -0.08 -1.09
CA CYS A 58 46.32 0.99 -0.71
C CYS A 58 45.72 2.36 -1.03
N LYS A 59 46.22 3.41 -0.39
CA LYS A 59 45.69 4.78 -0.58
C LYS A 59 45.81 5.30 -2.01
N ASP A 60 46.76 4.78 -2.79
CA ASP A 60 46.92 5.09 -4.20
C ASP A 60 46.03 4.25 -5.14
N GLY A 61 45.14 3.42 -4.57
CA GLY A 61 44.22 2.54 -5.30
C GLY A 61 44.78 1.16 -5.63
N THR A 62 46.04 0.87 -5.30
CA THR A 62 46.66 -0.43 -5.59
C THR A 62 46.03 -1.54 -4.74
N VAL A 63 45.65 -2.65 -5.36
CA VAL A 63 45.13 -3.83 -4.65
C VAL A 63 46.22 -4.90 -4.51
N LEU A 64 46.54 -5.28 -3.27
CA LEU A 64 47.64 -6.20 -2.94
C LEU A 64 47.15 -7.44 -2.16
N PRO A 65 47.87 -8.58 -2.25
CA PRO A 65 47.57 -9.75 -1.44
C PRO A 65 47.75 -9.48 0.07
N PRO A 66 47.11 -10.26 0.96
CA PRO A 66 47.10 -10.03 2.41
C PRO A 66 48.46 -10.38 3.05
N ARG A 67 49.44 -9.49 2.90
CA ARG A 67 50.75 -9.56 3.55
C ARG A 67 50.89 -8.47 4.61
N PRO A 68 51.63 -8.69 5.71
CA PRO A 68 51.93 -7.63 6.67
C PRO A 68 52.58 -6.43 5.97
N SER A 69 52.11 -5.21 6.28
CA SER A 69 52.62 -3.96 5.72
C SER A 69 52.62 -3.88 4.18
N ALA A 70 51.73 -4.62 3.49
CA ALA A 70 51.67 -4.66 2.03
C ALA A 70 51.55 -3.26 1.40
N CYS A 71 50.76 -2.38 2.01
CA CYS A 71 50.59 -1.00 1.54
C CYS A 71 51.56 0.02 2.13
N ALA A 72 52.55 -0.37 2.94
CA ALA A 72 53.52 0.60 3.49
C ALA A 72 54.28 1.39 2.40
N PRO A 73 54.69 0.79 1.26
CA PRO A 73 55.28 1.53 0.14
C PRO A 73 54.28 2.46 -0.58
N HIS A 74 52.98 2.26 -0.36
CA HIS A 74 51.87 2.95 -1.03
C HIS A 74 51.17 3.96 -0.10
N GLY A 75 51.85 4.42 0.96
CA GLY A 75 51.30 5.40 1.92
C GLY A 75 50.31 4.81 2.94
N GLY A 76 50.28 3.48 3.07
CA GLY A 76 49.31 2.74 3.88
C GLY A 76 48.08 2.32 3.06
N GLY A 77 47.20 1.55 3.69
CA GLY A 77 45.99 1.03 3.05
C GLY A 77 45.08 0.37 4.08
N ASN A 78 43.96 -0.16 3.60
CA ASN A 78 42.98 -0.87 4.43
C ASN A 78 42.89 -2.32 3.97
N GLN A 79 42.65 -3.23 4.91
CA GLN A 79 42.47 -4.64 4.63
C GLN A 79 40.99 -5.02 4.73
N PHE A 80 40.42 -5.58 3.67
CA PHE A 80 39.04 -6.07 3.70
C PHE A 80 38.83 -7.24 2.74
N ALA A 81 37.69 -7.91 2.89
CA ALA A 81 37.33 -9.06 2.07
C ALA A 81 36.90 -8.65 0.65
N LYS A 82 37.37 -9.39 -0.35
CA LYS A 82 36.86 -9.33 -1.72
C LYS A 82 35.53 -10.08 -1.81
N PHE A 83 34.58 -9.53 -2.56
CA PHE A 83 33.33 -10.23 -2.89
C PHE A 83 33.60 -11.52 -3.69
N SER A 84 32.74 -12.52 -3.50
CA SER A 84 32.75 -13.75 -4.31
C SER A 84 32.09 -13.51 -5.67
N ALA A 85 32.43 -14.32 -6.68
CA ALA A 85 31.78 -14.26 -7.99
C ALA A 85 30.25 -14.51 -7.90
N GLN A 86 29.83 -15.33 -6.93
CA GLN A 86 28.41 -15.58 -6.63
C GLN A 86 27.73 -14.32 -6.11
N ARG A 87 28.37 -13.59 -5.19
CA ARG A 87 27.86 -12.29 -4.70
C ARG A 87 27.79 -11.28 -5.83
N ASP A 88 28.85 -11.14 -6.64
CA ASP A 88 28.86 -10.18 -7.74
C ASP A 88 27.76 -10.48 -8.76
N ARG A 89 27.54 -11.76 -9.08
CA ARG A 89 26.41 -12.18 -9.92
C ARG A 89 25.08 -11.79 -9.30
N LEU A 90 24.88 -12.06 -8.01
CA LEU A 90 23.66 -11.71 -7.28
C LEU A 90 23.42 -10.18 -7.26
N ALA A 91 24.48 -9.38 -7.15
CA ALA A 91 24.41 -7.93 -7.24
C ALA A 91 23.91 -7.46 -8.62
N THR A 92 24.31 -8.11 -9.73
CA THR A 92 23.78 -7.79 -11.07
C THR A 92 22.29 -8.10 -11.23
N LEU A 93 21.74 -8.99 -10.39
CA LEU A 93 20.31 -9.29 -10.34
C LEU A 93 19.53 -8.30 -9.44
N GLY A 94 20.21 -7.34 -8.82
CA GLY A 94 19.61 -6.33 -7.96
C GLY A 94 19.63 -6.65 -6.47
N TYR A 95 20.45 -7.61 -6.01
CA TYR A 95 20.57 -7.98 -4.59
C TYR A 95 22.02 -7.87 -4.07
N PRO A 96 22.58 -6.66 -3.88
CA PRO A 96 23.99 -6.48 -3.49
C PRO A 96 24.30 -6.77 -2.00
N VAL A 97 23.93 -7.94 -1.49
CA VAL A 97 24.14 -8.35 -0.08
C VAL A 97 25.62 -8.52 0.31
N GLY A 98 25.89 -8.65 1.60
CA GLY A 98 27.22 -8.77 2.19
C GLY A 98 27.93 -7.44 2.36
N THR A 99 27.20 -6.35 2.56
CA THR A 99 27.69 -4.96 2.47
C THR A 99 29.00 -4.73 3.26
N ILE A 100 29.95 -4.04 2.61
CA ILE A 100 31.19 -3.49 3.19
C ILE A 100 31.12 -1.97 2.98
N PHE A 101 31.09 -1.19 4.06
CA PHE A 101 30.80 0.24 4.01
C PHE A 101 31.92 1.06 3.36
N GLN A 102 33.18 0.64 3.52
CA GLN A 102 34.32 1.29 2.84
C GLN A 102 34.25 1.25 1.31
N ASN A 103 33.57 0.24 0.75
CA ASN A 103 33.35 0.10 -0.69
C ASN A 103 31.89 0.32 -1.06
N PHE A 104 31.13 1.02 -0.21
CA PHE A 104 29.74 1.32 -0.50
C PHE A 104 29.68 2.36 -1.61
N ASP A 105 29.46 1.88 -2.83
CA ASP A 105 29.02 2.75 -3.91
C ASP A 105 27.61 3.23 -3.59
N SER A 106 27.47 4.53 -3.31
CA SER A 106 26.15 5.14 -3.12
C SER A 106 25.28 5.05 -4.38
N GLY A 107 25.85 4.62 -5.51
CA GLY A 107 25.23 4.59 -6.83
C GLY A 107 25.11 6.00 -7.38
N SER A 108 25.30 6.15 -8.69
CA SER A 108 24.90 7.37 -9.39
C SER A 108 23.42 7.64 -9.05
N ALA A 109 23.19 8.77 -8.38
CA ALA A 109 21.86 9.32 -8.26
C ALA A 109 21.23 9.28 -9.65
N GLY A 110 20.17 8.49 -9.82
CA GLY A 110 19.26 8.76 -10.91
C GLY A 110 18.82 10.24 -10.81
N PRO A 111 18.26 10.83 -11.87
CA PRO A 111 17.91 12.24 -11.88
C PRO A 111 16.96 12.66 -10.73
N ASP A 112 16.32 11.72 -10.05
CA ASP A 112 15.62 11.95 -8.78
C ASP A 112 16.55 11.78 -7.56
N ALA A 113 16.95 12.90 -6.96
CA ALA A 113 17.69 12.99 -5.70
C ALA A 113 17.01 12.30 -4.49
N ARG A 114 15.80 11.75 -4.66
CA ARG A 114 15.01 11.02 -3.65
C ARG A 114 15.17 9.50 -3.70
N SER A 115 15.89 8.93 -4.67
CA SER A 115 16.07 7.48 -4.73
C SER A 115 17.21 7.03 -3.80
N PHE A 116 16.97 7.03 -2.49
CA PHE A 116 17.77 6.30 -1.50
C PHE A 116 17.68 4.77 -1.68
N THR A 117 17.44 4.29 -2.90
CA THR A 117 17.10 2.90 -3.24
C THR A 117 18.11 1.92 -2.64
N ARG A 118 19.41 2.17 -2.82
CA ARG A 118 20.44 1.28 -2.28
C ARG A 118 20.56 1.35 -0.76
N LEU A 119 20.31 2.52 -0.15
CA LEU A 119 20.31 2.67 1.30
C LEU A 119 19.14 1.93 1.95
N ARG A 120 17.96 1.94 1.32
CA ARG A 120 16.76 1.25 1.82
C ARG A 120 16.91 -0.28 1.88
N ASP A 121 17.85 -0.86 1.14
CA ASP A 121 18.21 -2.28 1.25
C ASP A 121 18.89 -2.60 2.59
N LEU A 122 19.59 -1.65 3.22
CA LEU A 122 20.46 -1.91 4.38
C LEU A 122 19.68 -2.33 5.63
N PRO A 123 18.56 -1.69 6.01
CA PRO A 123 17.75 -2.17 7.12
C PRO A 123 17.18 -3.58 6.88
N LEU A 124 16.83 -3.92 5.63
CA LEU A 124 16.31 -5.23 5.28
C LEU A 124 17.40 -6.31 5.28
N GLU A 125 18.61 -5.99 4.81
CA GLU A 125 19.77 -6.86 4.93
C GLU A 125 20.11 -7.11 6.41
N SER A 126 20.14 -6.06 7.23
CA SER A 126 20.38 -6.15 8.68
C SER A 126 19.32 -7.01 9.38
N TYR A 127 18.05 -6.80 9.04
CA TYR A 127 16.94 -7.63 9.51
C TYR A 127 17.12 -9.10 9.12
N MET A 128 17.44 -9.39 7.86
CA MET A 128 17.61 -10.77 7.40
C MET A 128 18.75 -11.49 8.14
N ILE A 129 19.86 -10.79 8.36
CA ILE A 129 20.99 -11.29 9.16
C ILE A 129 20.54 -11.62 10.59
N ALA A 130 19.68 -10.78 11.18
CA ALA A 130 19.18 -10.99 12.54
C ALA A 130 18.21 -12.18 12.65
N VAL A 131 17.28 -12.36 11.70
CA VAL A 131 16.22 -13.40 11.78
C VAL A 131 16.60 -14.75 11.17
N ASP A 132 17.72 -14.85 10.45
CA ASP A 132 18.20 -16.11 9.82
C ASP A 132 19.59 -16.55 10.30
N ASP A 133 19.90 -16.32 11.58
CA ASP A 133 21.18 -16.74 12.17
C ASP A 133 22.38 -16.34 11.29
N GLY A 134 22.44 -15.06 10.89
CA GLY A 134 23.49 -14.50 10.06
C GLY A 134 23.19 -14.49 8.56
N TRP A 135 22.12 -15.16 8.10
CA TRP A 135 21.73 -15.21 6.68
C TRP A 135 22.90 -15.58 5.74
N VAL A 136 23.20 -14.75 4.73
CA VAL A 136 24.36 -14.92 3.84
C VAL A 136 25.69 -14.77 4.57
N LEU A 137 25.72 -14.11 5.74
CA LEU A 137 26.89 -13.97 6.59
C LEU A 137 27.07 -15.13 7.60
N ARG A 138 26.19 -16.14 7.60
CA ARG A 138 26.21 -17.26 8.58
C ARG A 138 27.59 -17.88 8.73
N GLY A 139 28.20 -18.32 7.62
CA GLY A 139 29.56 -18.89 7.64
C GLY A 139 30.65 -17.84 7.88
N ALA A 140 30.41 -16.58 7.49
CA ALA A 140 31.38 -15.49 7.56
C ALA A 140 31.52 -14.83 8.95
N ARG A 141 30.74 -15.24 9.96
CA ARG A 141 30.74 -14.63 11.31
C ARG A 141 32.12 -14.64 11.99
N SER A 142 32.91 -15.69 11.77
CA SER A 142 34.24 -15.87 12.34
C SER A 142 35.38 -15.59 11.35
N TYR A 143 35.07 -15.05 10.17
CA TYR A 143 36.07 -14.78 9.13
C TYR A 143 36.93 -13.57 9.54
N ARG A 144 38.06 -13.85 10.24
CA ARG A 144 39.04 -12.84 10.65
C ARG A 144 39.50 -12.02 9.44
N GLY A 145 39.41 -10.69 9.52
CA GLY A 145 39.79 -9.77 8.45
C GLY A 145 38.70 -9.49 7.40
N ARG A 146 37.43 -9.87 7.69
CA ARG A 146 36.26 -9.47 6.89
C ARG A 146 36.22 -7.95 6.69
N VAL A 147 36.40 -7.23 7.79
CA VAL A 147 36.36 -5.77 7.92
C VAL A 147 37.12 -5.35 9.19
N GLN A 148 37.81 -4.22 9.14
CA GLN A 148 38.29 -3.51 10.32
C GLN A 148 37.15 -2.64 10.86
N ILE A 149 36.79 -2.82 12.14
CA ILE A 149 35.58 -2.22 12.71
C ILE A 149 35.71 -0.70 12.72
N GLU A 150 36.88 -0.19 13.05
CA GLU A 150 37.16 1.24 13.12
C GLU A 150 36.98 1.91 11.75
N ASP A 151 37.46 1.27 10.68
CA ASP A 151 37.33 1.79 9.31
C ASP A 151 35.89 1.70 8.79
N GLU A 152 35.15 0.63 9.15
CA GLU A 152 33.72 0.52 8.83
C GLU A 152 32.88 1.56 9.58
N GLU A 153 33.23 1.89 10.82
CA GLU A 153 32.57 2.93 11.60
C GLU A 153 32.82 4.32 11.01
N VAL A 154 34.04 4.59 10.56
CA VAL A 154 34.36 5.84 9.86
C VAL A 154 33.58 5.93 8.54
N ALA A 155 33.63 4.89 7.72
CA ALA A 155 32.93 4.86 6.43
C ALA A 155 31.40 4.93 6.59
N GLY A 156 30.85 4.20 7.55
CA GLY A 156 29.42 4.21 7.87
C GLY A 156 28.96 5.56 8.41
N ARG A 157 29.77 6.21 9.25
CA ARG A 157 29.52 7.58 9.72
C ARG A 157 29.52 8.58 8.55
N ASP A 158 30.51 8.52 7.67
CA ASP A 158 30.58 9.40 6.51
C ASP A 158 29.37 9.21 5.57
N LEU A 159 28.95 7.97 5.38
CA LEU A 159 27.74 7.63 4.62
C LEU A 159 26.47 8.22 5.24
N LEU A 160 26.29 8.08 6.56
CA LEU A 160 25.15 8.64 7.29
C LEU A 160 25.13 10.18 7.23
N LEU A 161 26.29 10.83 7.40
CA LEU A 161 26.41 12.29 7.29
C LEU A 161 26.10 12.78 5.88
N ALA A 162 26.58 12.09 4.85
CA ALA A 162 26.27 12.40 3.46
C ALA A 162 24.78 12.19 3.14
N THR A 163 24.15 11.18 3.76
CA THR A 163 22.71 10.92 3.66
C THR A 163 21.91 12.05 4.32
N LEU A 164 22.26 12.42 5.56
CA LEU A 164 21.65 13.51 6.32
C LEU A 164 21.75 14.88 5.62
N ALA A 165 22.79 15.09 4.82
CA ALA A 165 22.96 16.33 4.05
C ALA A 165 21.98 16.45 2.87
N LYS A 166 21.43 15.33 2.39
CA LYS A 166 20.52 15.27 1.23
C LYS A 166 19.06 15.00 1.63
N ALA A 167 18.84 14.41 2.80
CA ALA A 167 17.52 13.99 3.26
C ALA A 167 16.63 15.17 3.66
N ASP A 168 15.34 15.04 3.42
CA ASP A 168 14.34 15.88 4.07
C ASP A 168 14.10 15.27 5.46
N ARG A 169 14.72 15.83 6.50
CA ARG A 169 14.69 15.27 7.85
C ARG A 169 13.28 15.07 8.39
N ALA A 170 12.31 15.90 7.99
CA ALA A 170 10.93 15.75 8.44
C ALA A 170 10.27 14.52 7.81
N GLN A 171 10.50 14.28 6.51
CA GLN A 171 9.90 13.17 5.76
C GLN A 171 10.67 11.84 5.92
N ASP A 172 11.99 11.91 6.07
CA ASP A 172 12.89 10.76 6.04
C ASP A 172 13.27 10.27 7.46
N THR A 173 12.64 10.79 8.53
CA THR A 173 12.99 10.45 9.94
C THR A 173 13.02 8.92 10.17
N LEU A 174 12.00 8.19 9.70
CA LEU A 174 11.96 6.73 9.84
C LEU A 174 13.13 6.05 9.12
N LEU A 175 13.38 6.43 7.87
CA LEU A 175 14.49 5.87 7.08
C LEU A 175 15.84 6.17 7.74
N LEU A 176 16.08 7.41 8.14
CA LEU A 176 17.33 7.85 8.76
C LEU A 176 17.59 7.11 10.08
N ARG A 177 16.56 6.90 10.89
CA ARG A 177 16.66 6.13 12.14
C ARG A 177 16.98 4.66 11.88
N GLU A 178 16.29 4.02 10.94
CA GLU A 178 16.57 2.62 10.59
C GLU A 178 17.95 2.44 9.92
N LEU A 179 18.42 3.44 9.18
CA LEU A 179 19.78 3.48 8.66
C LEU A 179 20.81 3.61 9.80
N ALA A 180 20.59 4.51 10.76
CA ALA A 180 21.46 4.64 11.93
C ALA A 180 21.53 3.34 12.75
N ARG A 181 20.42 2.59 12.84
CA ARG A 181 20.38 1.25 13.46
C ARG A 181 21.13 0.18 12.66
N ALA A 182 21.15 0.30 11.33
CA ALA A 182 21.74 -0.71 10.43
C ALA A 182 23.22 -0.45 10.10
N ILE A 183 23.68 0.80 10.13
CA ILE A 183 25.02 1.22 9.70
C ILE A 183 25.90 1.47 10.93
N PRO A 184 27.06 0.80 11.07
CA PRO A 184 28.00 1.04 12.16
C PRO A 184 28.63 2.44 12.04
N HIS A 185 28.67 3.21 13.13
CA HIS A 185 29.19 4.59 13.08
C HIS A 185 29.81 5.12 14.40
N GLY A 186 30.10 4.24 15.36
CA GLY A 186 30.94 4.56 16.53
C GLY A 186 30.30 5.49 17.58
N GLY A 187 28.98 5.43 17.78
CA GLY A 187 28.29 6.15 18.85
C GLY A 187 28.53 5.52 20.24
N LYS A 188 28.58 6.33 21.31
CA LYS A 188 28.82 5.84 22.70
C LYS A 188 27.78 4.83 23.20
N SER A 189 26.57 4.80 22.63
CA SER A 189 25.57 3.75 22.90
C SER A 189 25.93 2.42 22.26
N ASP A 190 26.54 2.46 21.07
CA ASP A 190 27.01 1.28 20.36
C ASP A 190 28.22 0.66 21.04
N ASP A 191 29.06 1.43 21.74
CA ASP A 191 30.19 0.89 22.50
C ASP A 191 29.74 -0.19 23.49
N ILE A 192 28.69 0.07 24.29
CA ILE A 192 28.23 -0.87 25.32
C ILE A 192 27.57 -2.11 24.68
N VAL A 193 26.74 -1.95 23.66
CA VAL A 193 26.07 -3.07 22.97
C VAL A 193 27.07 -3.92 22.18
N ARG A 194 28.05 -3.28 21.55
CA ARG A 194 29.14 -3.93 20.81
C ARG A 194 30.09 -4.65 21.75
N GLU A 195 30.48 -4.03 22.86
CA GLU A 195 31.28 -4.69 23.89
C GLU A 195 30.52 -5.85 24.53
N LEU A 196 29.22 -5.71 24.78
CA LEU A 196 28.35 -6.80 25.24
C LEU A 196 28.33 -7.97 24.26
N ARG A 197 28.17 -7.69 22.96
CA ARG A 197 28.19 -8.72 21.92
C ARG A 197 29.58 -9.36 21.79
N ARG A 198 30.66 -8.58 21.88
CA ARG A 198 32.04 -9.07 21.84
C ARG A 198 32.33 -9.96 23.05
N ASP A 199 32.07 -9.47 24.25
CA ASP A 199 32.39 -10.16 25.49
C ASP A 199 31.49 -11.40 25.67
N SER A 200 30.22 -11.36 25.27
CA SER A 200 29.35 -12.55 25.21
C SER A 200 29.81 -13.58 24.18
N GLN A 201 30.35 -13.14 23.03
CA GLN A 201 30.95 -14.02 22.03
C GLN A 201 32.21 -14.70 22.59
N THR A 202 33.13 -13.93 23.17
CA THR A 202 34.34 -14.48 23.80
C THR A 202 34.01 -15.44 24.94
N LEU A 203 32.97 -15.14 25.72
CA LEU A 203 32.50 -16.03 26.79
C LEU A 203 31.94 -17.35 26.24
N ALA A 204 31.22 -17.32 25.12
CA ALA A 204 30.68 -18.52 24.49
C ALA A 204 31.73 -19.37 23.76
N GLU A 205 32.73 -18.73 23.16
CA GLU A 205 33.88 -19.41 22.54
C GLU A 205 34.72 -20.15 23.60
N THR A 206 34.90 -19.53 24.76
CA THR A 206 35.63 -20.14 25.89
C THR A 206 34.75 -21.07 26.74
N ASN A 207 33.43 -20.96 26.65
CA ASN A 207 32.46 -21.83 27.31
C ASN A 207 31.19 -22.01 26.47
N ARG A 208 31.15 -23.09 25.70
CA ARG A 208 30.02 -23.44 24.81
C ARG A 208 28.65 -23.50 25.50
N ARG A 209 28.57 -23.66 26.83
CA ARG A 209 27.29 -23.64 27.56
C ARG A 209 26.65 -22.26 27.63
N PHE A 210 27.38 -21.20 27.28
CA PHE A 210 26.86 -19.84 27.18
C PHE A 210 26.26 -19.52 25.80
N GLU A 211 26.42 -20.41 24.81
CA GLU A 211 25.99 -20.19 23.42
C GLU A 211 24.49 -19.80 23.27
N PRO A 212 23.53 -20.38 24.01
CA PRO A 212 22.12 -19.96 23.92
C PRO A 212 21.91 -18.51 24.38
N LEU A 213 22.58 -18.09 25.44
CA LEU A 213 22.50 -16.71 25.95
C LEU A 213 23.23 -15.73 25.05
N ARG A 214 24.35 -16.14 24.45
CA ARG A 214 25.01 -15.36 23.39
C ARG A 214 24.07 -15.16 22.20
N ALA A 215 23.43 -16.21 21.71
CA ALA A 215 22.47 -16.10 20.60
C ALA A 215 21.33 -15.13 20.94
N GLU A 216 20.83 -15.19 22.17
CA GLU A 216 19.82 -14.25 22.67
C GLU A 216 20.32 -12.80 22.73
N ILE A 217 21.54 -12.57 23.26
CA ILE A 217 22.20 -11.26 23.35
C ILE A 217 22.48 -10.67 21.96
N HIS A 218 22.84 -11.51 20.99
CA HIS A 218 23.10 -11.10 19.62
C HIS A 218 21.82 -10.89 18.80
N GLY A 219 20.70 -11.46 19.25
CA GLY A 219 19.36 -11.29 18.67
C GLY A 219 18.59 -10.12 19.28
N GLN A 220 17.78 -10.41 20.30
CA GLN A 220 16.86 -9.45 20.96
C GLN A 220 17.03 -9.46 22.49
N PRO A 221 18.12 -8.84 23.01
CA PRO A 221 18.33 -8.73 24.46
C PRO A 221 17.27 -7.86 25.14
N SER A 222 16.93 -8.22 26.39
CA SER A 222 15.92 -7.55 27.22
C SER A 222 16.29 -7.58 28.71
N ALA A 223 15.50 -6.91 29.56
CA ALA A 223 15.63 -7.04 31.02
C ALA A 223 15.51 -8.51 31.50
N ALA A 224 14.75 -9.36 30.79
CA ALA A 224 14.68 -10.79 31.09
C ALA A 224 15.98 -11.54 30.74
N THR A 225 16.72 -11.06 29.73
CA THR A 225 18.04 -11.59 29.37
C THR A 225 19.03 -11.39 30.51
N LEU A 226 19.00 -10.24 31.19
CA LEU A 226 19.80 -10.01 32.40
C LEU A 226 19.50 -11.05 33.49
N GLY A 227 18.21 -11.28 33.78
CA GLY A 227 17.80 -12.30 34.76
C GLY A 227 18.24 -13.72 34.38
N ARG A 228 18.22 -14.07 33.08
CA ARG A 228 18.72 -15.37 32.58
C ARG A 228 20.22 -15.51 32.68
N VAL A 229 20.98 -14.46 32.40
CA VAL A 229 22.44 -14.44 32.57
C VAL A 229 22.82 -14.57 34.05
N GLU A 230 22.10 -13.90 34.95
CA GLU A 230 22.27 -14.08 36.40
C GLU A 230 21.93 -15.50 36.87
N ALA A 231 20.84 -16.08 36.38
CA ALA A 231 20.47 -17.46 36.69
C ALA A 231 21.54 -18.44 36.20
N TRP A 232 22.06 -18.24 34.99
CA TRP A 232 23.16 -19.04 34.45
C TRP A 232 24.44 -18.90 35.30
N ALA A 233 24.76 -17.69 35.76
CA ALA A 233 25.90 -17.44 36.64
C ALA A 233 25.78 -18.21 37.97
N ARG A 234 24.59 -18.28 38.57
CA ARG A 234 24.33 -19.01 39.82
C ARG A 234 24.53 -20.52 39.67
N ILE A 235 24.26 -21.07 38.50
CA ILE A 235 24.41 -22.51 38.21
C ILE A 235 25.86 -22.87 37.85
N ASN A 236 26.64 -21.91 37.34
CA ASN A 236 28.01 -22.11 36.87
C ASN A 236 29.05 -21.45 37.80
N THR A 237 29.17 -21.93 39.03
CA THR A 237 30.04 -21.32 40.07
C THR A 237 31.55 -21.63 39.89
N GLY A 238 31.89 -22.70 39.17
CA GLY A 238 33.25 -23.18 38.94
C GLY A 238 34.01 -22.55 37.76
N LEU A 239 33.61 -21.37 37.28
CA LEU A 239 34.23 -20.72 36.13
C LEU A 239 35.69 -20.29 36.40
N PRO A 240 36.62 -20.42 35.42
CA PRO A 240 37.94 -19.81 35.47
C PRO A 240 37.90 -18.29 35.68
N THR A 241 38.96 -17.71 36.26
CA THR A 241 39.04 -16.28 36.59
C THR A 241 38.75 -15.36 35.40
N GLU A 242 39.27 -15.67 34.22
CA GLU A 242 39.01 -14.91 32.99
C GLU A 242 37.54 -14.97 32.55
N GLN A 243 36.90 -16.13 32.67
CA GLN A 243 35.48 -16.29 32.35
C GLN A 243 34.58 -15.59 33.37
N LYS A 244 34.96 -15.58 34.65
CA LYS A 244 34.27 -14.80 35.69
C LYS A 244 34.35 -13.29 35.40
N ALA A 245 35.50 -12.80 34.96
CA ALA A 245 35.67 -11.40 34.59
C ALA A 245 34.84 -11.03 33.34
N LEU A 246 34.82 -11.89 32.32
CA LEU A 246 33.97 -11.72 31.13
C LEU A 246 32.48 -11.72 31.50
N LEU A 247 32.03 -12.68 32.29
CA LEU A 247 30.64 -12.78 32.74
C LEU A 247 30.21 -11.54 33.55
N ALA A 248 31.08 -11.05 34.44
CA ALA A 248 30.81 -9.83 35.21
C ALA A 248 30.67 -8.59 34.31
N ARG A 249 31.48 -8.47 33.25
CA ARG A 249 31.32 -7.40 32.25
C ARG A 249 30.02 -7.52 31.48
N VAL A 250 29.68 -8.72 31.00
CA VAL A 250 28.40 -8.99 30.32
C VAL A 250 27.21 -8.64 31.22
N GLN A 251 27.25 -9.01 32.50
CA GLN A 251 26.21 -8.65 33.48
C GLN A 251 26.14 -7.13 33.72
N ALA A 252 27.29 -6.45 33.86
CA ALA A 252 27.33 -5.01 34.05
C ALA A 252 26.78 -4.25 32.83
N GLN A 253 27.14 -4.67 31.62
CA GLN A 253 26.64 -4.10 30.36
C GLN A 253 25.14 -4.34 30.20
N LEU A 254 24.64 -5.53 30.50
CA LEU A 254 23.20 -5.82 30.51
C LEU A 254 22.47 -4.99 31.58
N THR A 255 23.08 -4.78 32.75
CA THR A 255 22.51 -3.92 33.80
C THR A 255 22.43 -2.47 33.32
N GLU A 256 23.48 -1.96 32.68
CA GLU A 256 23.51 -0.58 32.16
C GLU A 256 22.52 -0.37 31.00
N LEU A 257 22.25 -1.43 30.24
CA LEU A 257 21.29 -1.39 29.13
C LEU A 257 19.83 -1.52 29.58
N TYR A 258 19.56 -2.33 30.61
CA TYR A 258 18.19 -2.79 30.93
C TYR A 258 17.72 -2.51 32.37
N SER A 259 18.55 -1.92 33.24
CA SER A 259 18.11 -1.44 34.56
C SER A 259 17.51 -0.02 34.46
N PRO A 260 16.29 0.24 34.96
CA PRO A 260 15.65 1.55 34.84
C PRO A 260 16.49 2.73 35.35
N GLU A 261 17.20 2.54 36.47
CA GLU A 261 18.05 3.59 37.03
C GLU A 261 19.31 3.85 36.19
N GLN A 262 19.98 2.79 35.74
CA GLN A 262 21.19 2.93 34.95
C GLN A 262 20.89 3.40 33.53
N THR A 263 19.77 2.98 32.94
CA THR A 263 19.26 3.50 31.67
C THR A 263 19.00 4.99 31.76
N ARG A 264 18.36 5.49 32.82
CA ARG A 264 18.17 6.92 33.05
C ARG A 264 19.48 7.68 33.12
N GLN A 265 20.46 7.18 33.86
CA GLN A 265 21.78 7.80 33.94
C GLN A 265 22.52 7.77 32.59
N ARG A 266 22.43 6.67 31.84
CA ARG A 266 23.01 6.51 30.51
C ARG A 266 22.42 7.51 29.52
N LEU A 267 21.09 7.60 29.44
CA LEU A 267 20.39 8.56 28.59
C LEU A 267 20.72 10.00 28.99
N GLY A 268 20.81 10.30 30.29
CA GLY A 268 21.25 11.60 30.80
C GLY A 268 22.69 11.94 30.40
N ARG A 269 23.62 10.97 30.45
CA ARG A 269 25.00 11.13 29.97
C ARG A 269 25.06 11.34 28.46
N LEU A 270 24.30 10.57 27.69
CA LEU A 270 24.22 10.69 26.23
C LEU A 270 23.71 12.08 25.84
N ALA A 271 22.60 12.52 26.45
CA ALA A 271 22.06 13.86 26.26
C ALA A 271 23.04 14.97 26.67
N GLY A 272 23.70 14.84 27.82
CA GLY A 272 24.70 15.81 28.30
C GLY A 272 25.95 15.90 27.42
N SER A 273 26.29 14.83 26.69
CA SER A 273 27.43 14.80 25.75
C SER A 273 27.19 15.59 24.46
N LEU A 274 25.94 16.00 24.21
CA LEU A 274 25.54 16.81 23.05
C LEU A 274 25.81 18.32 23.23
N GLY A 275 26.37 18.73 24.37
CA GLY A 275 26.76 20.12 24.66
C GLY A 275 25.66 20.96 25.30
N ASN A 276 26.02 22.18 25.73
CA ASN A 276 25.19 23.03 26.60
C ASN A 276 23.80 23.36 26.03
N LYS A 277 23.62 23.36 24.70
CA LYS A 277 22.34 23.67 24.02
C LYS A 277 21.30 22.53 24.11
N LEU A 278 21.71 21.36 24.60
CA LEU A 278 20.90 20.13 24.61
C LEU A 278 20.69 19.60 26.05
N ASN A 279 21.11 20.37 27.06
CA ASN A 279 20.94 20.06 28.48
C ASN A 279 19.47 19.93 28.91
N ASP A 280 18.54 20.60 28.23
CA ASP A 280 17.10 20.54 28.54
C ASP A 280 16.55 19.12 28.43
N ILE A 281 17.06 18.31 27.48
CA ILE A 281 16.67 16.90 27.34
C ILE A 281 17.11 16.10 28.58
N ALA A 282 18.33 16.35 29.07
CA ALA A 282 18.84 15.72 30.29
C ALA A 282 18.08 16.19 31.55
N VAL A 283 17.49 17.39 31.55
CA VAL A 283 16.61 17.87 32.63
C VAL A 283 15.29 17.11 32.62
N ILE A 284 14.66 16.95 31.46
CA ILE A 284 13.42 16.16 31.30
C ILE A 284 13.63 14.73 31.80
N LEU A 285 14.70 14.06 31.37
CA LEU A 285 15.00 12.68 31.75
C LEU A 285 15.22 12.50 33.26
N ARG A 286 15.77 13.53 33.94
CA ARG A 286 16.02 13.55 35.38
C ARG A 286 14.83 14.00 36.23
N SER A 287 13.72 14.43 35.61
CA SER A 287 12.53 14.86 36.36
C SER A 287 11.84 13.70 37.07
N ASP A 288 10.92 14.03 37.98
CA ASP A 288 10.12 13.06 38.74
C ASP A 288 8.83 12.60 38.02
N ALA A 289 8.62 13.05 36.77
CA ALA A 289 7.45 12.64 36.00
C ALA A 289 7.45 11.12 35.69
N PRO A 290 6.29 10.51 35.38
CA PRO A 290 6.21 9.11 35.00
C PRO A 290 7.18 8.76 33.87
N ALA A 291 7.70 7.53 33.85
CA ALA A 291 8.74 7.12 32.88
C ALA A 291 8.29 7.29 31.43
N LEU A 292 7.04 6.94 31.10
CA LEU A 292 6.48 7.12 29.77
C LEU A 292 6.37 8.62 29.39
N ASP A 293 5.92 9.45 30.33
CA ASP A 293 5.76 10.89 30.11
C ASP A 293 7.13 11.55 29.81
N ARG A 294 8.14 11.27 30.65
CA ARG A 294 9.49 11.82 30.48
C ARG A 294 10.17 11.38 29.18
N THR A 295 10.01 10.11 28.81
CA THR A 295 10.62 9.58 27.59
C THR A 295 9.95 10.14 26.34
N ALA A 296 8.62 10.28 26.34
CA ALA A 296 7.88 10.94 25.27
C ALA A 296 8.28 12.42 25.14
N ASP A 297 8.36 13.17 26.23
CA ASP A 297 8.76 14.58 26.22
C ASP A 297 10.22 14.77 25.75
N ALA A 298 11.12 13.90 26.21
CA ALA A 298 12.52 13.90 25.77
C ALA A 298 12.66 13.57 24.28
N LEU A 299 11.83 12.64 23.78
CA LEU A 299 11.78 12.26 22.37
C LEU A 299 11.27 13.41 21.50
N ALA A 300 10.19 14.08 21.91
CA ALA A 300 9.63 15.24 21.23
C ALA A 300 10.68 16.36 21.09
N LEU A 301 11.35 16.70 22.21
CA LEU A 301 12.39 17.73 22.20
C LEU A 301 13.61 17.30 21.36
N SER A 302 13.99 16.02 21.39
CA SER A 302 15.07 15.49 20.57
C SER A 302 14.75 15.60 19.08
N TYR A 303 13.51 15.29 18.69
CA TYR A 303 13.04 15.45 17.31
C TYR A 303 13.06 16.91 16.85
N GLU A 304 12.56 17.84 17.67
CA GLU A 304 12.58 19.28 17.36
C GLU A 304 14.01 19.78 17.10
N LYS A 305 14.94 19.43 18.00
CA LYS A 305 16.36 19.78 17.87
C LYS A 305 17.00 19.08 16.66
N PHE A 306 16.61 17.86 16.34
CA PHE A 306 17.10 17.10 15.18
C PHE A 306 16.81 17.82 13.85
N GLN A 307 15.66 18.48 13.72
CA GLN A 307 15.29 19.19 12.49
C GLN A 307 16.26 20.33 12.13
N THR A 308 16.86 20.99 13.13
CA THR A 308 17.70 22.18 12.93
C THR A 308 19.17 21.98 13.29
N ALA A 309 19.53 20.80 13.80
CA ALA A 309 20.88 20.47 14.24
C ALA A 309 21.92 20.45 13.11
N THR A 310 23.20 20.63 13.48
CA THR A 310 24.32 20.32 12.59
C THR A 310 24.29 18.84 12.18
N LEU A 311 24.92 18.45 11.07
CA LEU A 311 24.89 17.04 10.62
C LEU A 311 25.41 16.07 11.69
N VAL A 312 26.45 16.47 12.43
CA VAL A 312 27.05 15.65 13.49
C VAL A 312 26.11 15.52 14.69
N ASP A 313 25.49 16.63 15.11
CA ASP A 313 24.54 16.59 16.23
C ASP A 313 23.24 15.89 15.84
N ALA A 314 22.81 16.01 14.58
CA ALA A 314 21.65 15.30 14.05
C ALA A 314 21.85 13.78 14.08
N LEU A 315 23.02 13.28 13.70
CA LEU A 315 23.34 11.85 13.81
C LEU A 315 23.26 11.38 15.27
N ARG A 316 23.84 12.12 16.21
CA ARG A 316 23.78 11.75 17.64
C ARG A 316 22.36 11.86 18.22
N LEU A 317 21.53 12.77 17.71
CA LEU A 317 20.13 12.87 18.08
C LEU A 317 19.32 11.68 17.56
N LEU A 318 19.65 11.13 16.38
CA LEU A 318 19.04 9.87 15.91
C LEU A 318 19.38 8.69 16.84
N ASP A 319 20.62 8.61 17.33
CA ASP A 319 21.03 7.59 18.31
C ASP A 319 20.25 7.75 19.61
N LEU A 320 20.12 8.99 20.09
CA LEU A 320 19.35 9.31 21.29
C LEU A 320 17.87 8.95 21.10
N MET A 321 17.24 9.31 19.99
CA MET A 321 15.85 8.98 19.68
C MET A 321 15.62 7.47 19.63
N THR A 322 16.55 6.71 19.04
CA THR A 322 16.53 5.24 19.03
C THR A 322 16.60 4.66 20.45
N ALA A 323 17.47 5.21 21.30
CA ALA A 323 17.58 4.79 22.69
C ALA A 323 16.33 5.16 23.52
N LEU A 324 15.74 6.33 23.26
CA LEU A 324 14.50 6.80 23.90
C LEU A 324 13.30 5.94 23.50
N GLU A 325 13.22 5.47 22.26
CA GLU A 325 12.17 4.53 21.83
C GLU A 325 12.19 3.23 22.63
N ALA A 326 13.39 2.66 22.81
CA ALA A 326 13.55 1.44 23.59
C ALA A 326 13.12 1.63 25.06
N ASP A 327 13.47 2.77 25.66
CA ASP A 327 13.07 3.11 27.03
C ASP A 327 11.56 3.39 27.14
N ALA A 328 10.98 4.13 26.19
CA ALA A 328 9.54 4.39 26.12
C ALA A 328 8.73 3.10 25.97
N LEU A 329 9.17 2.16 25.13
CA LEU A 329 8.54 0.85 24.99
C LEU A 329 8.62 0.04 26.30
N SER A 330 9.78 0.04 26.94
CA SER A 330 9.97 -0.62 28.24
C SER A 330 9.08 -0.01 29.32
N ALA A 331 9.01 1.32 29.39
CA ALA A 331 8.16 2.06 30.31
C ALA A 331 6.67 1.77 30.07
N ALA A 332 6.22 1.77 28.81
CA ALA A 332 4.84 1.47 28.45
C ALA A 332 4.43 0.05 28.85
N ARG A 333 5.28 -0.95 28.63
CA ARG A 333 5.04 -2.36 29.00
C ARG A 333 5.03 -2.61 30.51
N ALA A 334 5.74 -1.78 31.28
CA ALA A 334 5.78 -1.88 32.73
C ALA A 334 4.55 -1.28 33.43
N LEU A 335 3.75 -0.48 32.73
CA LEU A 335 2.55 0.13 33.32
C LEU A 335 1.42 -0.89 33.46
N PRO A 336 0.66 -0.87 34.58
CA PRO A 336 -0.56 -1.66 34.70
C PRO A 336 -1.62 -1.20 33.70
N ALA A 337 -2.62 -2.03 33.43
CA ALA A 337 -3.77 -1.64 32.60
C ALA A 337 -4.41 -0.32 33.09
N PRO A 338 -4.85 0.57 32.19
CA PRO A 338 -5.38 1.87 32.58
C PRO A 338 -6.60 1.73 33.50
N GLU A 339 -6.67 2.56 34.54
CA GLU A 339 -7.73 2.52 35.55
C GLU A 339 -9.05 3.06 35.01
N ASN A 340 -8.99 4.08 34.16
CA ASN A 340 -10.16 4.78 33.61
C ASN A 340 -9.92 5.26 32.17
N ARG A 341 -11.01 5.69 31.51
CA ARG A 341 -10.98 6.15 30.11
C ARG A 341 -10.05 7.35 29.91
N ALA A 342 -10.00 8.28 30.86
CA ALA A 342 -9.12 9.45 30.78
C ALA A 342 -7.64 9.04 30.77
N GLU A 343 -7.26 8.08 31.60
CA GLU A 343 -5.90 7.55 31.60
C GLU A 343 -5.57 6.80 30.30
N ALA A 344 -6.48 5.96 29.81
CA ALA A 344 -6.29 5.26 28.53
C ALA A 344 -6.12 6.24 27.36
N LEU A 345 -6.96 7.28 27.28
CA LEU A 345 -6.86 8.33 26.25
C LEU A 345 -5.55 9.12 26.36
N ARG A 346 -5.11 9.45 27.58
CA ARG A 346 -3.83 10.15 27.82
C ARG A 346 -2.64 9.32 27.35
N ARG A 347 -2.57 8.05 27.74
CA ARG A 347 -1.51 7.12 27.32
C ARG A 347 -1.51 6.92 25.81
N ALA A 348 -2.68 6.76 25.19
CA ALA A 348 -2.82 6.66 23.73
C ALA A 348 -2.33 7.93 23.02
N ALA A 349 -2.64 9.12 23.55
CA ALA A 349 -2.16 10.38 23.00
C ALA A 349 -0.64 10.49 23.06
N GLN A 350 -0.02 10.12 24.19
CA GLN A 350 1.43 10.15 24.37
C GLN A 350 2.15 9.17 23.43
N LEU A 351 1.63 7.95 23.30
CA LEU A 351 2.19 6.96 22.37
C LEU A 351 2.00 7.39 20.91
N THR A 352 0.88 8.02 20.56
CA THR A 352 0.68 8.58 19.21
C THR A 352 1.68 9.70 18.91
N ASP A 353 1.92 10.57 19.88
CA ASP A 353 2.90 11.67 19.76
C ASP A 353 4.33 11.13 19.63
N ALA A 354 4.69 10.12 20.43
CA ALA A 354 5.96 9.41 20.29
C ALA A 354 6.10 8.75 18.90
N ALA A 355 5.03 8.13 18.38
CA ALA A 355 5.01 7.54 17.04
C ALA A 355 5.33 8.57 15.94
N TYR A 356 4.74 9.77 16.05
CA TYR A 356 5.05 10.88 15.16
C TYR A 356 6.52 11.30 15.22
N HIS A 357 7.04 11.57 16.42
CA HIS A 357 8.44 11.99 16.60
C HIS A 357 9.46 10.92 16.18
N LEU A 358 9.05 9.66 16.15
CA LEU A 358 9.84 8.55 15.64
C LEU A 358 9.75 8.39 14.12
N GLY A 359 8.88 9.14 13.45
CA GLY A 359 8.67 9.08 12.00
C GLY A 359 7.74 7.95 11.57
N TYR A 360 7.01 7.30 12.48
CA TYR A 360 5.97 6.34 12.10
C TYR A 360 4.74 7.00 11.48
N LEU A 361 4.50 8.26 11.87
CA LEU A 361 3.40 9.07 11.37
C LEU A 361 3.96 10.35 10.77
N SER A 362 3.26 10.87 9.77
CA SER A 362 3.43 12.23 9.29
C SER A 362 2.79 13.23 10.25
N GLU A 363 3.17 14.50 10.12
CA GLU A 363 2.62 15.58 10.95
C GLU A 363 1.11 15.73 10.78
N SER A 364 0.59 15.49 9.57
CA SER A 364 -0.85 15.52 9.31
C SER A 364 -1.59 14.42 10.08
N GLU A 365 -1.15 13.17 9.96
CA GLU A 365 -1.69 12.02 10.70
C GLU A 365 -1.70 12.27 12.22
N ALA A 366 -0.59 12.77 12.75
CA ALA A 366 -0.46 13.10 14.18
C ALA A 366 -1.48 14.18 14.62
N ARG A 367 -1.59 15.28 13.86
CA ARG A 367 -2.54 16.36 14.15
C ARG A 367 -4.00 15.90 14.10
N ARG A 368 -4.34 15.00 13.16
CA ARG A 368 -5.69 14.46 12.98
C ARG A 368 -6.16 13.62 14.17
N VAL A 369 -5.24 13.02 14.91
CA VAL A 369 -5.55 12.28 16.14
C VAL A 369 -5.53 13.19 17.36
N ALA A 370 -4.54 14.08 17.45
CA ALA A 370 -4.36 14.96 18.60
C ALA A 370 -5.52 15.95 18.80
N SER A 371 -6.08 16.50 17.71
CA SER A 371 -7.17 17.49 17.81
C SER A 371 -8.46 16.91 18.44
N PRO A 372 -9.01 15.77 17.97
CA PRO A 372 -10.15 15.09 18.59
C PRO A 372 -9.93 14.69 20.05
N LEU A 373 -8.73 14.21 20.40
CA LEU A 373 -8.40 13.83 21.77
C LEU A 373 -8.39 15.05 22.69
N ARG A 374 -7.75 16.15 22.27
CA ARG A 374 -7.82 17.45 22.98
C ARG A 374 -9.24 17.97 23.10
N ALA A 375 -10.11 17.64 22.16
CA ALA A 375 -11.51 18.03 22.21
C ALA A 375 -12.28 17.33 23.36
N LEU A 376 -11.80 16.19 23.89
CA LEU A 376 -12.44 15.47 24.99
C LEU A 376 -12.17 16.10 26.39
N ASN A 377 -11.66 17.32 26.46
CA ASN A 377 -11.38 18.02 27.72
C ASN A 377 -12.59 18.06 28.68
N GLY A 378 -12.40 17.56 29.90
CA GLY A 378 -13.41 17.54 30.97
C GLY A 378 -13.68 16.13 31.50
N ASN A 379 -14.62 15.99 32.44
CA ASN A 379 -14.95 14.69 33.03
C ASN A 379 -16.05 13.92 32.28
N ARG A 380 -16.76 14.57 31.35
CA ARG A 380 -17.87 13.96 30.60
C ARG A 380 -17.81 14.36 29.13
N ALA A 381 -18.03 13.40 28.24
CA ALA A 381 -18.11 13.60 26.79
C ALA A 381 -19.40 12.99 26.22
N GLY A 382 -19.91 13.54 25.11
CA GLY A 382 -20.98 12.87 24.35
C GLY A 382 -20.45 11.58 23.73
N THR A 383 -21.21 10.49 23.80
CA THR A 383 -20.80 9.18 23.27
C THR A 383 -20.37 9.22 21.79
N PRO A 384 -21.05 9.97 20.89
CA PRO A 384 -20.59 10.11 19.51
C PRO A 384 -19.22 10.78 19.38
N ARG A 385 -18.91 11.75 20.25
CA ARG A 385 -17.62 12.47 20.25
C ARG A 385 -16.50 11.59 20.76
N TYR A 386 -16.77 10.80 21.81
CA TYR A 386 -15.84 9.80 22.33
C TYR A 386 -15.57 8.70 21.28
N ALA A 387 -16.63 8.13 20.70
CA ALA A 387 -16.52 7.13 19.65
C ALA A 387 -15.71 7.64 18.45
N ALA A 388 -15.96 8.87 17.99
CA ALA A 388 -15.21 9.45 16.88
C ALA A 388 -13.73 9.72 17.20
N ALA A 389 -13.37 9.97 18.46
CA ALA A 389 -11.97 10.11 18.87
C ALA A 389 -11.25 8.75 18.92
N VAL A 390 -11.92 7.73 19.45
CA VAL A 390 -11.40 6.35 19.49
C VAL A 390 -11.27 5.77 18.09
N GLN A 391 -12.27 5.95 17.22
CA GLN A 391 -12.20 5.52 15.82
C GLN A 391 -10.99 6.11 15.09
N ARG A 392 -10.62 7.37 15.36
CA ARG A 392 -9.41 7.97 14.78
C ARG A 392 -8.12 7.40 15.36
N LEU A 393 -8.09 7.12 16.66
CA LEU A 393 -6.97 6.42 17.30
C LEU A 393 -6.72 5.03 16.68
N GLN A 394 -7.79 4.31 16.32
CA GLN A 394 -7.69 2.99 15.69
C GLN A 394 -7.02 3.00 14.31
N LEU A 395 -6.95 4.16 13.65
CA LEU A 395 -6.28 4.28 12.36
C LEU A 395 -4.75 4.35 12.50
N VAL A 396 -4.23 4.73 13.68
CA VAL A 396 -2.79 4.99 13.89
C VAL A 396 -1.91 3.78 13.57
N PRO A 397 -2.21 2.55 14.04
CA PRO A 397 -1.39 1.38 13.70
C PRO A 397 -1.37 1.09 12.19
N ALA A 398 -2.51 1.26 11.52
CA ALA A 398 -2.63 1.03 10.08
C ALA A 398 -1.84 2.09 9.27
N TRP A 399 -1.90 3.36 9.69
CA TRP A 399 -1.11 4.43 9.09
C TRP A 399 0.38 4.19 9.25
N ALA A 400 0.82 3.79 10.44
CA ALA A 400 2.22 3.48 10.68
C ALA A 400 2.70 2.28 9.86
N GLN A 401 1.91 1.20 9.78
CA GLN A 401 2.22 0.05 8.92
C GLN A 401 2.35 0.45 7.45
N THR A 402 1.42 1.28 6.97
CA THR A 402 1.44 1.81 5.60
C THR A 402 2.65 2.69 5.37
N HIS A 403 3.04 3.52 6.33
CA HIS A 403 4.21 4.37 6.22
C HIS A 403 5.52 3.56 6.17
N VAL A 404 5.65 2.50 6.98
CA VAL A 404 6.79 1.58 6.90
C VAL A 404 6.84 0.91 5.52
N ARG A 405 5.71 0.38 5.04
CA ARG A 405 5.61 -0.20 3.69
C ARG A 405 5.93 0.81 2.60
N TYR A 406 5.57 2.08 2.79
CA TYR A 406 5.90 3.18 1.89
C TYR A 406 7.42 3.42 1.84
N VAL A 407 8.06 3.55 3.01
CA VAL A 407 9.51 3.83 3.10
C VAL A 407 10.34 2.69 2.52
N PHE A 408 9.91 1.44 2.72
CA PHE A 408 10.65 0.23 2.31
C PHE A 408 10.01 -0.54 1.14
N ALA A 409 9.15 0.09 0.34
CA ALA A 409 8.34 -0.62 -0.67
C ALA A 409 9.16 -1.44 -1.68
N GLU A 410 10.16 -0.79 -2.30
CA GLU A 410 11.04 -1.41 -3.29
C GLU A 410 11.86 -2.59 -2.72
N PRO A 411 12.61 -2.42 -1.60
CA PRO A 411 13.39 -3.52 -1.06
C PRO A 411 12.50 -4.61 -0.44
N LEU A 412 11.32 -4.29 0.13
CA LEU A 412 10.37 -5.30 0.60
C LEU A 412 9.91 -6.21 -0.54
N ALA A 413 9.48 -5.64 -1.68
CA ALA A 413 9.07 -6.44 -2.84
C ALA A 413 10.19 -7.37 -3.33
N LYS A 414 11.42 -6.85 -3.44
CA LYS A 414 12.60 -7.62 -3.86
C LYS A 414 12.93 -8.73 -2.86
N TYR A 415 13.11 -8.38 -1.59
CA TYR A 415 13.58 -9.34 -0.57
C TYR A 415 12.51 -10.38 -0.23
N THR A 416 11.21 -10.04 -0.26
CA THR A 416 10.13 -11.01 -0.07
C THR A 416 10.07 -12.02 -1.21
N ALA A 417 10.29 -11.58 -2.46
CA ALA A 417 10.40 -12.49 -3.60
C ALA A 417 11.59 -13.45 -3.44
N LEU A 418 12.72 -12.96 -2.92
CA LEU A 418 13.91 -13.76 -2.64
C LEU A 418 13.72 -14.75 -1.48
N ASP A 419 13.27 -14.28 -0.32
CA ASP A 419 13.05 -15.04 0.92
C ASP A 419 11.77 -14.57 1.63
N SER A 420 10.84 -15.49 1.85
CA SER A 420 9.52 -15.18 2.41
C SER A 420 9.56 -14.56 3.81
N ARG A 421 10.66 -14.72 4.57
CA ARG A 421 10.81 -14.09 5.89
C ARG A 421 10.90 -12.58 5.82
N ALA A 422 11.39 -12.01 4.72
CA ALA A 422 11.42 -10.56 4.55
C ALA A 422 10.01 -9.93 4.58
N ALA A 423 8.95 -10.71 4.28
CA ALA A 423 7.56 -10.25 4.43
C ALA A 423 7.22 -9.84 5.87
N LYS A 424 7.90 -10.42 6.87
CA LYS A 424 7.68 -10.13 8.30
C LYS A 424 8.42 -8.89 8.80
N PHE A 425 9.28 -8.27 7.98
CA PHE A 425 10.06 -7.09 8.37
C PHE A 425 9.18 -5.97 8.94
N THR A 426 8.07 -5.66 8.25
CA THR A 426 7.17 -4.59 8.70
C THR A 426 6.56 -4.94 10.06
N ASP A 427 6.04 -6.16 10.20
CA ASP A 427 5.36 -6.58 11.43
C ASP A 427 6.32 -6.66 12.61
N ASP A 428 7.54 -7.15 12.41
CA ASP A 428 8.57 -7.21 13.45
C ASP A 428 9.01 -5.82 13.89
N LEU A 429 9.16 -4.87 12.95
CA LEU A 429 9.49 -3.49 13.24
C LEU A 429 8.37 -2.82 14.06
N LEU A 430 7.10 -3.05 13.72
CA LEU A 430 5.96 -2.49 14.46
C LEU A 430 5.83 -3.12 15.86
N ARG A 431 5.93 -4.46 15.98
CA ARG A 431 5.86 -5.19 17.26
C ARG A 431 7.00 -4.83 18.22
N GLY A 432 8.16 -4.47 17.67
CA GLY A 432 9.34 -4.00 18.39
C GLY A 432 9.31 -2.52 18.77
N SER A 433 8.24 -1.80 18.46
CA SER A 433 8.12 -0.35 18.67
C SER A 433 7.04 0.02 19.70
N ILE A 434 6.93 1.32 19.98
CA ILE A 434 5.86 1.92 20.79
C ILE A 434 4.44 1.71 20.22
N LEU A 435 4.31 1.24 18.97
CA LEU A 435 3.01 0.98 18.36
C LEU A 435 2.31 -0.25 18.94
N GLN A 436 3.08 -1.23 19.44
CA GLN A 436 2.50 -2.40 20.12
C GLN A 436 1.63 -2.02 21.33
N PRO A 437 2.16 -1.29 22.35
CA PRO A 437 1.33 -0.85 23.48
C PRO A 437 0.25 0.16 23.07
N LEU A 438 0.45 0.92 21.98
CA LEU A 438 -0.60 1.79 21.45
C LEU A 438 -1.79 0.97 20.95
N THR A 439 -1.54 -0.05 20.11
CA THR A 439 -2.57 -0.96 19.59
C THR A 439 -3.38 -1.58 20.74
N GLU A 440 -2.71 -2.10 21.77
CA GLU A 440 -3.35 -2.68 22.96
C GLU A 440 -4.32 -1.70 23.65
N ILE A 441 -3.91 -0.44 23.83
CA ILE A 441 -4.76 0.60 24.43
C ILE A 441 -5.92 0.98 23.50
N THR A 442 -5.68 1.08 22.19
CA THR A 442 -6.74 1.41 21.23
C THR A 442 -7.80 0.31 21.13
N GLU A 443 -7.42 -0.97 21.26
CA GLU A 443 -8.36 -2.09 21.33
C GLU A 443 -9.22 -2.02 22.58
N LEU A 444 -8.64 -1.68 23.74
CA LEU A 444 -9.39 -1.48 24.98
C LEU A 444 -10.43 -0.36 24.84
N LEU A 445 -10.03 0.78 24.26
CA LEU A 445 -10.93 1.90 24.00
C LEU A 445 -12.02 1.54 22.97
N SER A 446 -11.68 0.75 21.95
CA SER A 446 -12.64 0.29 20.94
C SER A 446 -13.71 -0.62 21.53
N ARG A 447 -13.31 -1.58 22.39
CA ARG A 447 -14.27 -2.46 23.08
C ARG A 447 -15.23 -1.64 23.94
N ASP A 448 -14.68 -0.65 24.65
CA ASP A 448 -15.46 0.28 25.48
C ASP A 448 -16.48 1.09 24.65
N VAL A 449 -16.09 1.62 23.50
CA VAL A 449 -17.01 2.28 22.56
C VAL A 449 -18.07 1.32 22.04
N GLY A 450 -17.69 0.11 21.67
CA GLY A 450 -18.60 -0.91 21.17
C GLY A 450 -19.72 -1.21 22.16
N GLN A 451 -19.41 -1.30 23.45
CA GLN A 451 -20.42 -1.47 24.48
C GLN A 451 -21.28 -0.21 24.72
N LEU A 452 -20.67 0.96 24.74
CA LEU A 452 -21.38 2.22 25.04
C LEU A 452 -22.30 2.70 23.92
N SER A 453 -21.91 2.44 22.67
CA SER A 453 -22.65 2.78 21.46
C SER A 453 -23.55 1.63 20.99
N GLY A 454 -23.21 0.40 21.39
CA GLY A 454 -23.74 -0.88 20.90
C GLY A 454 -23.43 -1.19 19.44
N ILE A 455 -22.61 -0.36 18.77
CA ILE A 455 -22.14 -0.59 17.40
C ILE A 455 -20.91 -1.49 17.52
N SER A 456 -21.04 -2.76 17.17
CA SER A 456 -19.93 -3.72 17.16
C SER A 456 -19.85 -4.48 15.83
N ALA A 457 -18.64 -4.90 15.48
CA ALA A 457 -18.41 -5.93 14.47
C ALA A 457 -18.29 -7.28 15.18
N SER A 458 -19.28 -8.16 14.99
CA SER A 458 -19.25 -9.54 15.48
C SER A 458 -18.68 -10.42 14.38
N ILE A 459 -17.45 -10.89 14.56
CA ILE A 459 -16.74 -11.74 13.61
C ILE A 459 -16.52 -13.10 14.26
N MET A 460 -17.08 -14.14 13.68
CA MET A 460 -17.06 -15.52 14.15
C MET A 460 -17.49 -15.69 15.63
N GLY A 461 -18.40 -14.81 16.09
CA GLY A 461 -18.92 -14.82 17.46
C GLY A 461 -18.16 -13.90 18.43
N GLU A 462 -17.06 -13.29 18.00
CA GLU A 462 -16.26 -12.40 18.85
C GLU A 462 -16.35 -10.94 18.39
N THR A 463 -16.17 -10.00 19.32
CA THR A 463 -16.10 -8.58 18.97
C THR A 463 -14.72 -8.27 18.42
N ARG A 464 -14.66 -7.81 17.17
CA ARG A 464 -13.42 -7.47 16.46
C ARG A 464 -13.49 -6.06 15.88
N SER A 465 -12.34 -5.55 15.44
CA SER A 465 -12.30 -4.33 14.63
C SER A 465 -12.63 -4.67 13.17
N ALA A 466 -13.66 -4.04 12.63
CA ALA A 466 -13.98 -4.10 11.20
C ALA A 466 -14.68 -2.81 10.77
N LEU A 467 -14.49 -2.41 9.51
CA LEU A 467 -15.12 -1.24 8.93
C LEU A 467 -16.04 -1.66 7.79
N ALA A 468 -17.33 -1.35 7.89
CA ALA A 468 -18.26 -1.51 6.77
C ALA A 468 -18.03 -0.40 5.73
N LEU A 469 -17.67 -0.77 4.49
CA LEU A 469 -17.59 0.17 3.37
C LEU A 469 -18.93 0.29 2.63
N ASN A 470 -19.58 -0.86 2.44
CA ASN A 470 -20.85 -0.97 1.75
C ASN A 470 -21.83 -1.83 2.54
N PRO A 471 -23.05 -1.33 2.80
CA PRO A 471 -24.09 -2.14 3.42
C PRO A 471 -24.54 -3.24 2.48
N GLY A 472 -24.84 -4.40 3.05
CA GLY A 472 -25.19 -5.59 2.28
C GLY A 472 -25.43 -6.78 3.19
N ARG A 473 -26.03 -7.83 2.64
CA ARG A 473 -26.11 -9.15 3.30
C ARG A 473 -25.93 -10.23 2.27
N ALA A 474 -25.05 -11.18 2.57
CA ALA A 474 -24.75 -12.30 1.70
C ALA A 474 -24.49 -13.57 2.50
N GLN A 475 -24.77 -14.71 1.87
CA GLN A 475 -24.34 -16.02 2.34
C GLN A 475 -23.55 -16.68 1.22
N GLY A 476 -22.42 -17.26 1.56
CA GLY A 476 -21.50 -17.82 0.56
C GLY A 476 -20.40 -18.64 1.19
N ARG A 477 -19.61 -19.34 0.37
CA ARG A 477 -18.38 -19.97 0.85
C ARG A 477 -17.29 -18.92 0.98
N LEU A 478 -16.57 -18.94 2.10
CA LEU A 478 -15.43 -18.08 2.29
C LEU A 478 -14.26 -18.53 1.41
N ARG A 479 -13.65 -17.62 0.64
CA ARG A 479 -12.51 -17.91 -0.23
C ARG A 479 -11.42 -16.86 -0.05
N VAL A 480 -10.19 -17.30 0.21
CA VAL A 480 -9.03 -16.40 0.18
C VAL A 480 -8.56 -16.29 -1.27
N VAL A 481 -8.51 -15.07 -1.79
CA VAL A 481 -8.15 -14.78 -3.17
C VAL A 481 -6.87 -13.96 -3.18
N GLU A 482 -5.76 -14.62 -3.47
CA GLU A 482 -4.46 -13.98 -3.65
C GLU A 482 -4.13 -13.86 -5.14
N PRO A 483 -3.73 -12.68 -5.64
CA PRO A 483 -3.29 -12.54 -7.03
C PRO A 483 -2.07 -13.41 -7.31
N GLY A 484 -2.06 -14.06 -8.48
CA GLY A 484 -0.88 -14.73 -9.00
C GLY A 484 0.25 -13.75 -9.34
N PRO A 485 1.46 -14.24 -9.66
CA PRO A 485 2.61 -13.39 -10.01
C PRO A 485 2.39 -12.46 -11.22
N ASP A 486 1.40 -12.78 -12.07
CA ASP A 486 0.98 -12.00 -13.23
C ASP A 486 -0.23 -11.09 -12.94
N GLY A 487 -0.68 -11.03 -11.68
CA GLY A 487 -1.86 -10.27 -11.25
C GLY A 487 -3.20 -10.96 -11.53
N SER A 488 -3.21 -12.17 -12.11
CA SER A 488 -4.44 -12.92 -12.34
C SER A 488 -5.04 -13.43 -11.03
N LEU A 489 -6.38 -13.39 -10.91
CA LEU A 489 -7.06 -13.93 -9.73
C LEU A 489 -7.38 -15.42 -9.89
N PRO A 490 -7.25 -16.22 -8.82
CA PRO A 490 -7.73 -17.59 -8.83
C PRO A 490 -9.24 -17.64 -9.06
N ALA A 491 -9.71 -18.72 -9.66
CA ALA A 491 -11.14 -18.88 -9.95
C ALA A 491 -11.96 -19.06 -8.66
N TYR A 492 -13.05 -18.31 -8.54
CA TYR A 492 -14.07 -18.45 -7.49
C TYR A 492 -15.47 -18.29 -8.08
N ALA A 493 -16.49 -18.75 -7.36
CA ALA A 493 -17.87 -18.68 -7.81
C ALA A 493 -18.52 -17.33 -7.47
N SER A 494 -19.52 -16.91 -8.25
CA SER A 494 -20.28 -15.68 -7.95
C SER A 494 -21.06 -15.71 -6.63
N THR A 495 -21.20 -16.89 -6.04
CA THR A 495 -21.82 -17.13 -4.73
C THR A 495 -20.82 -17.07 -3.56
N ASP A 496 -19.53 -16.89 -3.82
CA ASP A 496 -18.50 -16.92 -2.79
C ASP A 496 -18.35 -15.54 -2.11
N ILE A 497 -17.96 -15.56 -0.84
CA ILE A 497 -17.51 -14.37 -0.10
C ILE A 497 -15.99 -14.38 -0.13
N VAL A 498 -15.41 -13.39 -0.81
CA VAL A 498 -13.98 -13.36 -1.12
C VAL A 498 -13.21 -12.48 -0.15
N ILE A 499 -12.07 -12.98 0.34
CA ILE A 499 -11.09 -12.24 1.13
C ILE A 499 -9.96 -11.82 0.18
N ILE A 500 -9.71 -10.52 0.06
CA ILE A 500 -8.67 -9.94 -0.80
C ILE A 500 -7.63 -9.18 0.05
N PRO A 501 -6.32 -9.31 -0.26
CA PRO A 501 -5.25 -8.76 0.57
C PRO A 501 -5.14 -7.22 0.51
N SER A 502 -5.75 -6.60 -0.50
CA SER A 502 -5.83 -5.14 -0.67
C SER A 502 -6.93 -4.80 -1.68
N THR A 503 -7.20 -3.51 -1.89
CA THR A 503 -8.09 -3.09 -2.98
C THR A 503 -7.47 -3.51 -4.31
N ILE A 504 -8.21 -4.24 -5.14
CA ILE A 504 -7.77 -4.68 -6.46
C ILE A 504 -8.54 -3.94 -7.56
N ALA A 505 -7.92 -3.78 -8.73
CA ALA A 505 -8.54 -3.12 -9.87
C ALA A 505 -9.63 -3.97 -10.52
N GLU A 506 -9.49 -5.30 -10.48
CA GLU A 506 -10.36 -6.24 -11.18
C GLU A 506 -10.86 -7.33 -10.25
N LEU A 507 -12.17 -7.59 -10.24
CA LEU A 507 -12.80 -8.67 -9.47
C LEU A 507 -13.92 -9.29 -10.32
N PHE A 508 -13.96 -10.62 -10.42
CA PHE A 508 -15.15 -11.34 -10.91
C PHE A 508 -16.32 -11.18 -9.93
N PRO A 509 -17.58 -11.37 -10.35
CA PRO A 509 -18.70 -11.25 -9.41
C PRO A 509 -18.52 -12.12 -8.17
N ALA A 510 -18.86 -11.58 -7.00
CA ALA A 510 -18.80 -12.26 -5.70
C ALA A 510 -20.05 -11.90 -4.89
N ALA A 511 -20.44 -12.76 -3.95
CA ALA A 511 -21.59 -12.52 -3.07
C ALA A 511 -21.27 -11.51 -1.97
N GLY A 512 -20.01 -11.45 -1.51
CA GLY A 512 -19.52 -10.50 -0.50
C GLY A 512 -18.01 -10.31 -0.61
N ILE A 513 -17.51 -9.19 -0.10
CA ILE A 513 -16.09 -8.82 -0.20
C ILE A 513 -15.56 -8.48 1.19
N ILE A 514 -14.43 -9.07 1.54
CA ILE A 514 -13.66 -8.75 2.75
C ILE A 514 -12.28 -8.27 2.30
N THR A 515 -11.96 -7.00 2.54
CA THR A 515 -10.68 -6.39 2.16
C THR A 515 -9.77 -6.29 3.37
N VAL A 516 -8.50 -6.64 3.21
CA VAL A 516 -7.51 -6.54 4.29
C VAL A 516 -6.79 -5.19 4.21
N GLY A 517 -6.66 -4.50 5.34
CA GLY A 517 -6.09 -3.14 5.39
C GLY A 517 -7.06 -2.07 4.86
N GLU A 518 -6.58 -0.88 4.51
CA GLU A 518 -7.47 0.19 4.05
C GLU A 518 -8.07 -0.12 2.66
N GLY A 519 -9.40 -0.05 2.56
CA GLY A 519 -10.12 -0.07 1.29
C GLY A 519 -10.36 1.34 0.77
N ASN A 520 -10.20 1.57 -0.53
CA ASN A 520 -10.57 2.84 -1.18
C ASN A 520 -12.08 2.82 -1.50
N PRO A 521 -12.95 3.53 -0.75
CA PRO A 521 -14.41 3.44 -0.87
C PRO A 521 -14.96 3.91 -2.23
N LEU A 522 -14.14 4.60 -3.03
CA LEU A 522 -14.50 5.10 -4.35
C LEU A 522 -13.80 4.36 -5.50
N SER A 523 -13.12 3.24 -5.23
CA SER A 523 -12.58 2.40 -6.30
C SER A 523 -13.70 1.78 -7.14
N HIS A 524 -13.39 1.38 -8.38
CA HIS A 524 -14.36 0.76 -9.28
C HIS A 524 -15.08 -0.45 -8.65
N VAL A 525 -14.34 -1.31 -7.95
CA VAL A 525 -14.89 -2.48 -7.25
C VAL A 525 -15.84 -2.05 -6.13
N GLN A 526 -15.52 -0.99 -5.39
CA GLN A 526 -16.36 -0.51 -4.28
C GLN A 526 -17.65 0.16 -4.78
N ILE A 527 -17.58 0.94 -5.86
CA ILE A 527 -18.75 1.57 -6.47
C ILE A 527 -19.67 0.50 -7.06
N LEU A 528 -19.10 -0.49 -7.76
CA LEU A 528 -19.86 -1.63 -8.27
C LEU A 528 -20.54 -2.42 -7.14
N ALA A 529 -19.80 -2.74 -6.08
CA ALA A 529 -20.33 -3.43 -4.91
C ALA A 529 -21.48 -2.64 -4.25
N ARG A 530 -21.34 -1.32 -4.12
CA ARG A 530 -22.39 -0.43 -3.58
C ARG A 530 -23.65 -0.42 -4.43
N ASN A 531 -23.50 -0.27 -5.74
CA ASN A 531 -24.62 -0.23 -6.69
C ASN A 531 -25.42 -1.54 -6.63
N LEU A 532 -24.71 -2.66 -6.48
CA LEU A 532 -25.25 -4.01 -6.41
C LEU A 532 -25.58 -4.49 -4.99
N GLY A 533 -25.40 -3.68 -3.94
CA GLY A 533 -25.70 -4.06 -2.55
C GLY A 533 -24.87 -5.24 -2.01
N ILE A 534 -23.70 -5.48 -2.58
CA ILE A 534 -22.75 -6.50 -2.15
C ILE A 534 -22.10 -6.01 -0.84
N PRO A 535 -22.20 -6.76 0.29
CA PRO A 535 -21.56 -6.37 1.54
C PRO A 535 -20.05 -6.29 1.35
N ASN A 536 -19.47 -5.16 1.74
CA ASN A 536 -18.03 -4.94 1.69
C ASN A 536 -17.49 -4.47 3.04
N VAL A 537 -16.57 -5.25 3.60
CA VAL A 537 -16.01 -5.02 4.94
C VAL A 537 -14.50 -4.99 4.87
N VAL A 538 -13.89 -4.04 5.56
CA VAL A 538 -12.47 -3.94 5.80
C VAL A 538 -12.13 -4.58 7.14
N VAL A 539 -11.12 -5.45 7.13
CA VAL A 539 -10.57 -6.13 8.31
C VAL A 539 -9.06 -5.91 8.41
N SER A 540 -8.51 -6.11 9.60
CA SER A 540 -7.07 -6.04 9.84
C SER A 540 -6.34 -7.29 9.32
N ALA A 541 -5.03 -7.18 9.10
CA ALA A 541 -4.21 -8.27 8.52
C ALA A 541 -4.08 -9.50 9.44
N ASP A 542 -4.08 -9.28 10.74
CA ASP A 542 -4.19 -10.32 11.76
C ASP A 542 -5.49 -11.12 11.64
N LEU A 543 -6.63 -10.43 11.43
CA LEU A 543 -7.93 -11.06 11.24
C LEU A 543 -8.00 -11.86 9.93
N GLN A 544 -7.27 -11.45 8.87
CA GLN A 544 -7.16 -12.26 7.65
C GLN A 544 -6.62 -13.67 7.94
N SER A 545 -5.55 -13.76 8.75
CA SER A 545 -4.90 -15.04 9.06
C SER A 545 -5.84 -15.96 9.83
N GLU A 546 -6.65 -15.39 10.72
CA GLU A 546 -7.70 -16.12 11.43
C GLU A 546 -8.81 -16.58 10.47
N LEU A 547 -9.31 -15.68 9.62
CA LEU A 547 -10.37 -15.98 8.64
C LEU A 547 -9.94 -17.02 7.59
N ALA A 548 -8.65 -17.09 7.26
CA ALA A 548 -8.10 -18.12 6.38
C ALA A 548 -8.35 -19.54 6.93
N SER A 549 -8.42 -19.72 8.25
CA SER A 549 -8.78 -21.02 8.86
C SER A 549 -10.22 -21.46 8.60
N TYR A 550 -11.08 -20.55 8.12
CA TYR A 550 -12.46 -20.81 7.75
C TYR A 550 -12.66 -20.95 6.23
N GLU A 551 -11.57 -21.06 5.45
CA GLU A 551 -11.64 -21.24 4.00
C GLU A 551 -12.54 -22.43 3.60
N GLY A 552 -13.39 -22.20 2.60
CA GLY A 552 -14.35 -23.17 2.07
C GLY A 552 -15.62 -23.36 2.90
N GLN A 553 -15.66 -22.85 4.14
CA GLN A 553 -16.84 -22.92 5.01
C GLN A 553 -17.92 -21.94 4.56
N ALA A 554 -19.18 -22.31 4.81
CA ALA A 554 -20.30 -21.43 4.54
C ALA A 554 -20.45 -20.38 5.65
N VAL A 555 -20.49 -19.11 5.25
CA VAL A 555 -20.59 -17.98 6.17
C VAL A 555 -21.70 -17.04 5.74
N GLU A 556 -22.21 -16.29 6.71
CA GLU A 556 -23.09 -15.17 6.51
C GLU A 556 -22.34 -13.88 6.82
N LEU A 557 -22.27 -12.97 5.85
CA LEU A 557 -21.71 -11.63 5.98
C LEU A 557 -22.84 -10.61 5.88
N ALA A 558 -22.95 -9.71 6.86
CA ALA A 558 -23.86 -8.59 6.84
C ALA A 558 -23.15 -7.32 7.33
N ALA A 559 -23.44 -6.19 6.69
CA ALA A 559 -22.86 -4.89 7.01
C ALA A 559 -23.91 -3.79 6.87
N THR A 560 -23.86 -2.76 7.71
CA THR A 560 -24.79 -1.63 7.71
C THR A 560 -24.09 -0.32 7.38
N ALA A 561 -24.85 0.68 6.95
CA ALA A 561 -24.32 2.01 6.65
C ALA A 561 -23.75 2.69 7.90
N ASP A 562 -24.30 2.42 9.09
CA ASP A 562 -23.83 2.97 10.37
C ASP A 562 -22.62 2.21 10.97
N GLY A 563 -22.02 1.26 10.23
CA GLY A 563 -20.74 0.64 10.58
C GLY A 563 -20.83 -0.68 11.34
N ARG A 564 -22.00 -1.27 11.50
CA ARG A 564 -22.16 -2.58 12.16
C ARG A 564 -21.85 -3.70 11.18
N VAL A 565 -21.18 -4.74 11.68
CA VAL A 565 -20.75 -5.89 10.87
C VAL A 565 -21.10 -7.18 11.60
N LEU A 566 -21.59 -8.17 10.84
CA LEU A 566 -21.77 -9.54 11.29
C LEU A 566 -21.11 -10.48 10.29
N LEU A 567 -20.16 -11.28 10.76
CA LEU A 567 -19.65 -12.44 10.04
C LEU A 567 -19.79 -13.65 10.94
N ARG A 568 -20.55 -14.67 10.53
CA ARG A 568 -20.73 -15.91 11.30
C ARG A 568 -20.83 -17.13 10.41
N ARG A 569 -20.66 -18.32 10.98
CA ARG A 569 -20.98 -19.57 10.28
C ARG A 569 -22.47 -19.60 9.90
N ALA A 570 -22.76 -20.08 8.70
CA ALA A 570 -24.13 -20.24 8.23
C ALA A 570 -24.66 -21.63 8.61
N ASP A 571 -25.39 -21.73 9.72
CA ASP A 571 -25.84 -23.00 10.29
C ASP A 571 -26.87 -23.77 9.44
N ASN A 572 -27.26 -23.25 8.26
CA ASN A 572 -28.17 -23.89 7.31
C ASN A 572 -27.90 -23.45 5.85
N TYR A 573 -26.64 -23.42 5.42
CA TYR A 573 -26.32 -23.10 4.03
C TYR A 573 -26.67 -24.25 3.07
N LYS A 574 -27.79 -24.11 2.36
CA LYS A 574 -28.03 -24.90 1.15
C LYS A 574 -27.27 -24.21 0.02
N LEU A 575 -26.23 -24.86 -0.51
CA LEU A 575 -25.65 -24.49 -1.80
C LEU A 575 -26.80 -24.26 -2.78
N PRO A 576 -26.93 -23.08 -3.39
CA PRO A 576 -27.75 -22.95 -4.58
C PRO A 576 -27.27 -24.05 -5.52
N ALA A 577 -28.17 -24.95 -5.93
CA ALA A 577 -27.81 -25.94 -6.93
C ALA A 577 -27.19 -25.16 -8.10
N ALA A 578 -25.94 -25.45 -8.44
CA ALA A 578 -25.24 -24.85 -9.56
C ALA A 578 -25.99 -25.25 -10.84
N LYS A 579 -27.09 -24.56 -11.12
CA LYS A 579 -27.67 -24.48 -12.45
C LYS A 579 -26.86 -23.39 -13.14
N ALA A 580 -26.18 -23.78 -14.21
CA ALA A 580 -25.63 -22.86 -15.19
C ALA A 580 -26.68 -21.77 -15.48
N GLY A 581 -26.35 -20.52 -15.11
CA GLY A 581 -27.18 -19.33 -15.30
C GLY A 581 -28.06 -18.88 -14.10
N ALA A 582 -27.44 -18.25 -13.08
CA ALA A 582 -28.05 -17.48 -11.96
C ALA A 582 -28.98 -18.29 -11.00
N PRO A 583 -29.32 -17.89 -9.74
CA PRO A 583 -29.18 -16.59 -9.04
C PRO A 583 -28.81 -16.63 -7.51
N SER A 584 -28.39 -15.48 -6.90
CA SER A 584 -28.61 -15.02 -5.50
C SER A 584 -27.57 -13.92 -5.17
N SER A 585 -27.85 -12.67 -4.80
CA SER A 585 -28.90 -12.12 -3.94
C SER A 585 -29.15 -10.64 -4.27
N ILE A 586 -30.40 -10.34 -4.63
CA ILE A 586 -31.24 -9.13 -4.54
C ILE A 586 -32.41 -9.44 -5.49
N GLY A 587 -33.62 -9.08 -5.08
CA GLY A 587 -34.88 -9.69 -5.53
C GLY A 587 -35.07 -9.93 -7.03
N LYS A 588 -35.99 -10.85 -7.34
CA LYS A 588 -36.55 -11.16 -8.66
C LYS A 588 -37.01 -9.91 -9.43
N THR A 589 -36.10 -9.10 -9.97
CA THR A 589 -36.41 -8.12 -11.01
C THR A 589 -36.03 -8.73 -12.34
N GLY A 590 -37.02 -8.88 -13.23
CA GLY A 590 -36.84 -9.44 -14.56
C GLY A 590 -35.69 -8.78 -15.32
N THR A 591 -34.97 -9.59 -16.07
CA THR A 591 -33.91 -9.13 -16.97
C THR A 591 -34.46 -8.07 -17.93
N VAL A 592 -33.74 -6.95 -18.05
CA VAL A 592 -34.15 -5.82 -18.91
C VAL A 592 -33.35 -5.89 -20.21
N PRO A 593 -33.99 -5.77 -21.39
CA PRO A 593 -33.26 -5.68 -22.65
C PRO A 593 -32.51 -4.34 -22.72
N ALA A 594 -31.25 -4.37 -23.18
CA ALA A 594 -30.49 -3.15 -23.39
C ALA A 594 -31.11 -2.27 -24.51
N PRO A 595 -31.05 -0.93 -24.40
CA PRO A 595 -31.48 -0.03 -25.46
C PRO A 595 -30.66 -0.22 -26.74
N GLN A 596 -31.35 -0.19 -27.90
CA GLN A 596 -30.70 -0.25 -29.20
C GLN A 596 -30.21 1.15 -29.64
N PRO A 597 -28.90 1.31 -29.90
CA PRO A 597 -28.38 2.59 -30.35
C PRO A 597 -28.69 2.85 -31.84
N ASN A 598 -28.57 4.12 -32.25
CA ASN A 598 -28.60 4.52 -33.65
C ASN A 598 -27.23 4.25 -34.30
N LEU A 599 -27.21 3.31 -35.24
CA LEU A 599 -26.00 2.86 -35.92
C LEU A 599 -25.69 3.61 -37.22
N ALA A 600 -26.53 4.57 -37.62
CA ALA A 600 -26.35 5.28 -38.90
C ALA A 600 -25.15 6.25 -38.89
N ARG A 601 -24.76 6.77 -37.71
CA ARG A 601 -23.60 7.66 -37.59
C ARG A 601 -22.33 6.82 -37.44
N ILE A 602 -21.46 6.89 -38.45
CA ILE A 602 -20.16 6.18 -38.50
C ILE A 602 -18.99 7.16 -38.31
N ALA A 603 -19.13 8.41 -38.77
CA ALA A 603 -18.06 9.40 -38.68
C ALA A 603 -17.75 9.77 -37.22
N PRO A 604 -16.47 10.04 -36.87
CA PRO A 604 -16.07 10.52 -35.55
C PRO A 604 -16.88 11.74 -35.11
N VAL A 605 -17.17 11.82 -33.82
CA VAL A 605 -17.92 12.92 -33.20
C VAL A 605 -16.94 13.79 -32.41
N PRO A 606 -16.70 15.05 -32.83
CA PRO A 606 -15.79 15.96 -32.13
C PRO A 606 -16.36 16.40 -30.79
N LEU A 607 -15.49 16.85 -29.87
CA LEU A 607 -15.90 17.34 -28.54
C LEU A 607 -16.99 18.42 -28.59
N SER A 608 -16.96 19.29 -29.59
CA SER A 608 -17.95 20.36 -29.77
C SER A 608 -19.37 19.86 -30.08
N GLU A 609 -19.51 18.64 -30.61
CA GLU A 609 -20.80 18.00 -30.91
C GLU A 609 -21.23 17.02 -29.80
N LEU A 610 -20.32 16.59 -28.93
CA LEU A 610 -20.64 15.71 -27.81
C LEU A 610 -21.48 16.46 -26.76
N GLN A 611 -22.54 15.79 -26.29
CA GLN A 611 -23.47 16.32 -25.27
C GLN A 611 -24.29 15.18 -24.66
N ALA A 612 -24.87 15.41 -23.49
CA ALA A 612 -25.59 14.39 -22.73
C ALA A 612 -26.72 13.71 -23.52
N SER A 613 -27.38 14.42 -24.45
CA SER A 613 -28.49 13.89 -25.25
C SER A 613 -28.09 12.78 -26.25
N LEU A 614 -26.79 12.62 -26.52
CA LEU A 614 -26.26 11.55 -27.38
C LEU A 614 -26.01 10.23 -26.64
N SER A 615 -26.04 10.26 -25.30
CA SER A 615 -25.80 9.12 -24.42
C SER A 615 -26.73 7.95 -24.74
N GLY A 616 -26.15 6.76 -24.93
CA GLY A 616 -26.85 5.52 -25.27
C GLY A 616 -27.46 5.50 -26.68
N LYS A 617 -27.38 6.60 -27.44
CA LYS A 617 -27.97 6.74 -28.79
C LYS A 617 -26.91 6.69 -29.88
N ILE A 618 -25.88 7.54 -29.79
CA ILE A 618 -24.82 7.65 -30.80
C ILE A 618 -23.47 7.25 -30.21
N VAL A 619 -23.24 7.61 -28.95
CA VAL A 619 -22.08 7.27 -28.14
C VAL A 619 -22.55 6.82 -26.77
N GLY A 620 -21.68 6.19 -26.00
CA GLY A 620 -21.99 5.83 -24.63
C GLY A 620 -22.03 7.04 -23.68
N PRO A 621 -22.40 6.80 -22.41
CA PRO A 621 -22.53 7.84 -21.41
C PRO A 621 -21.22 8.55 -21.11
N LYS A 622 -20.04 7.88 -21.15
CA LYS A 622 -18.77 8.55 -20.82
C LYS A 622 -18.47 9.67 -21.81
N ALA A 623 -18.51 9.38 -23.10
CA ALA A 623 -18.26 10.36 -24.15
C ALA A 623 -19.31 11.48 -24.15
N ALA A 624 -20.59 11.13 -23.98
CA ALA A 624 -21.68 12.11 -23.90
C ALA A 624 -21.49 13.07 -22.71
N ASN A 625 -21.17 12.54 -21.53
CA ASN A 625 -20.96 13.32 -20.31
C ASN A 625 -19.68 14.16 -20.37
N VAL A 626 -18.61 13.68 -21.00
CA VAL A 626 -17.39 14.49 -21.24
C VAL A 626 -17.70 15.68 -22.15
N GLY A 627 -18.53 15.50 -23.18
CA GLY A 627 -19.00 16.61 -24.01
C GLY A 627 -19.83 17.63 -23.23
N GLU A 628 -20.75 17.16 -22.38
CA GLU A 628 -21.55 18.04 -21.52
C GLU A 628 -20.66 18.83 -20.54
N LEU A 629 -19.68 18.17 -19.93
CA LEU A 629 -18.69 18.83 -19.08
C LEU A 629 -17.90 19.89 -19.84
N ALA A 630 -17.47 19.63 -21.08
CA ALA A 630 -16.72 20.60 -21.86
C ALA A 630 -17.54 21.85 -22.21
N ARG A 631 -18.87 21.70 -22.40
CA ARG A 631 -19.77 22.85 -22.62
C ARG A 631 -19.98 23.66 -21.35
N LEU A 632 -20.15 23.00 -20.20
CA LEU A 632 -20.44 23.67 -18.93
C LEU A 632 -19.18 24.23 -18.28
N PHE A 633 -18.05 23.56 -18.41
CA PHE A 633 -16.77 23.90 -17.79
C PHE A 633 -15.70 24.04 -18.88
N PRO A 634 -15.81 25.07 -19.74
CA PRO A 634 -14.79 25.33 -20.75
C PRO A 634 -13.42 25.45 -20.06
N ASP A 635 -12.39 24.98 -20.75
CA ASP A 635 -11.01 24.89 -20.27
C ASP A 635 -10.72 23.87 -19.17
N ARG A 636 -11.72 23.25 -18.51
CA ARG A 636 -11.47 22.18 -17.51
C ARG A 636 -11.50 20.77 -18.09
N VAL A 637 -11.79 20.60 -19.38
CA VAL A 637 -11.84 19.29 -20.03
C VAL A 637 -10.78 19.23 -21.14
N ALA A 638 -9.98 18.15 -21.16
CA ALA A 638 -8.98 17.96 -22.20
C ALA A 638 -9.62 17.69 -23.57
N PRO A 639 -8.94 18.01 -24.69
CA PRO A 639 -9.43 17.69 -26.03
C PRO A 639 -9.83 16.21 -26.16
N ALA A 640 -10.95 15.96 -26.82
CA ALA A 640 -11.47 14.61 -27.01
C ALA A 640 -12.25 14.43 -28.32
N VAL A 641 -12.36 13.19 -28.76
CA VAL A 641 -13.16 12.77 -29.91
C VAL A 641 -13.70 11.37 -29.65
N ALA A 642 -14.93 11.11 -30.07
CA ALA A 642 -15.55 9.80 -29.91
C ALA A 642 -15.77 9.11 -31.26
N LEU A 643 -15.47 7.81 -31.33
CA LEU A 643 -15.97 6.93 -32.38
C LEU A 643 -17.36 6.42 -31.99
N PRO A 644 -18.40 6.66 -32.80
CA PRO A 644 -19.78 6.31 -32.45
C PRO A 644 -20.04 4.81 -32.55
N PHE A 645 -21.18 4.35 -32.00
CA PHE A 645 -21.61 2.96 -32.07
C PHE A 645 -21.71 2.42 -33.50
N GLY A 646 -22.08 3.25 -34.48
CA GLY A 646 -22.14 2.87 -35.88
C GLY A 646 -20.76 2.49 -36.46
N ALA A 647 -19.69 3.14 -36.00
CA ALA A 647 -18.32 2.79 -36.42
C ALA A 647 -17.92 1.39 -35.94
N PHE A 648 -18.26 1.07 -34.69
CA PHE A 648 -18.05 -0.26 -34.13
C PHE A 648 -18.91 -1.31 -34.84
N ALA A 649 -20.21 -1.07 -34.99
CA ALA A 649 -21.11 -2.02 -35.65
C ALA A 649 -20.65 -2.37 -37.07
N ALA A 650 -20.25 -1.36 -37.86
CA ALA A 650 -19.69 -1.58 -39.20
C ALA A 650 -18.37 -2.37 -39.17
N HIS A 651 -17.57 -2.23 -38.11
CA HIS A 651 -16.28 -2.91 -37.95
C HIS A 651 -16.43 -4.37 -37.49
N VAL A 652 -17.42 -4.68 -36.65
CA VAL A 652 -17.55 -5.99 -35.99
C VAL A 652 -18.72 -6.84 -36.48
N GLU A 653 -19.39 -6.47 -37.57
CA GLU A 653 -20.66 -7.11 -37.98
C GLU A 653 -20.56 -8.64 -38.10
N ALA A 654 -19.54 -9.15 -38.79
CA ALA A 654 -19.34 -10.58 -38.96
C ALA A 654 -19.07 -11.34 -37.63
N PRO A 655 -18.10 -10.97 -36.78
CA PRO A 655 -17.90 -11.63 -35.50
C PRO A 655 -19.08 -11.45 -34.54
N ARG A 656 -19.75 -10.29 -34.52
CA ARG A 656 -20.93 -10.03 -33.70
C ARG A 656 -22.11 -10.93 -34.07
N ALA A 657 -22.42 -11.05 -35.35
CA ALA A 657 -23.51 -11.92 -35.83
C ALA A 657 -23.23 -13.41 -35.59
N ALA A 658 -21.96 -13.83 -35.60
CA ALA A 658 -21.57 -15.18 -35.19
C ALA A 658 -21.78 -15.41 -33.69
N LEU A 659 -21.31 -14.48 -32.85
CA LEU A 659 -21.46 -14.56 -31.40
C LEU A 659 -22.93 -14.56 -30.96
N ALA A 660 -23.77 -13.72 -31.58
CA ALA A 660 -25.21 -13.68 -31.29
C ALA A 660 -25.89 -15.02 -31.55
N ARG A 661 -25.55 -15.71 -32.65
CA ARG A 661 -26.04 -17.06 -32.95
C ARG A 661 -25.56 -18.08 -31.91
N SER A 662 -24.27 -18.06 -31.57
CA SER A 662 -23.72 -18.94 -30.53
C SER A 662 -24.39 -18.73 -29.17
N PHE A 663 -24.70 -17.48 -28.79
CA PHE A 663 -25.42 -17.20 -27.55
C PHE A 663 -26.86 -17.73 -27.57
N GLN A 664 -27.57 -17.59 -28.70
CA GLN A 664 -28.91 -18.17 -28.87
C GLN A 664 -28.88 -19.69 -28.81
N ASP A 665 -27.88 -20.33 -29.40
CA ASP A 665 -27.67 -21.78 -29.33
C ASP A 665 -27.40 -22.22 -27.88
N TYR A 666 -26.58 -21.48 -27.14
CA TYR A 666 -26.30 -21.73 -25.72
C TYR A 666 -27.56 -21.61 -24.85
N ARG A 667 -28.31 -20.51 -25.00
CA ARG A 667 -29.58 -20.30 -24.29
C ARG A 667 -30.61 -21.39 -24.59
N ALA A 668 -30.61 -21.92 -25.81
CA ALA A 668 -31.48 -23.02 -26.22
C ALA A 668 -30.98 -24.40 -25.78
N GLY A 669 -29.84 -24.50 -25.08
CA GLY A 669 -29.22 -25.76 -24.67
C GLY A 669 -28.65 -26.59 -25.84
N ARG A 670 -28.45 -25.98 -27.02
CA ARG A 670 -27.90 -26.64 -28.22
C ARG A 670 -26.38 -26.75 -28.18
N ILE A 671 -25.71 -25.89 -27.42
CA ILE A 671 -24.26 -25.96 -27.17
C ILE A 671 -23.97 -25.82 -25.67
N THR A 672 -22.80 -26.29 -25.25
CA THR A 672 -22.32 -26.13 -23.87
C THR A 672 -21.85 -24.70 -23.60
N GLU A 673 -21.71 -24.35 -22.32
CA GLU A 673 -21.11 -23.07 -21.91
C GLU A 673 -19.68 -22.92 -22.43
N ASP A 674 -18.87 -23.99 -22.35
CA ASP A 674 -17.49 -23.98 -22.88
C ASP A 674 -17.45 -23.66 -24.39
N ALA A 675 -18.37 -24.23 -25.17
CA ALA A 675 -18.46 -23.94 -26.60
C ALA A 675 -18.83 -22.48 -26.86
N PHE A 676 -19.72 -21.89 -26.03
CA PHE A 676 -20.02 -20.47 -26.10
C PHE A 676 -18.83 -19.60 -25.71
N LEU A 677 -18.10 -19.94 -24.65
CA LEU A 677 -16.89 -19.22 -24.22
C LEU A 677 -15.80 -19.25 -25.30
N ILE A 678 -15.64 -20.37 -26.02
CA ILE A 678 -14.74 -20.44 -27.18
C ILE A 678 -15.19 -19.51 -28.31
N ALA A 679 -16.51 -19.45 -28.58
CA ALA A 679 -17.05 -18.51 -29.58
C ALA A 679 -16.84 -17.04 -29.18
N LEU A 680 -16.96 -16.75 -27.88
CA LEU A 680 -16.67 -15.45 -27.28
C LEU A 680 -15.19 -15.06 -27.45
N ASP A 681 -14.27 -15.95 -27.11
CA ASP A 681 -12.82 -15.72 -27.28
C ASP A 681 -12.47 -15.55 -28.77
N THR A 682 -13.11 -16.32 -29.66
CA THR A 682 -12.94 -16.18 -31.11
C THR A 682 -13.42 -14.80 -31.61
N ALA A 683 -14.53 -14.29 -31.08
CA ALA A 683 -15.01 -12.95 -31.42
C ALA A 683 -14.02 -11.88 -30.93
N TYR A 684 -13.51 -12.03 -29.71
CA TYR A 684 -12.46 -11.17 -29.15
C TYR A 684 -11.23 -11.12 -30.07
N ASP A 685 -10.66 -12.27 -30.43
CA ASP A 685 -9.44 -12.35 -31.26
C ASP A 685 -9.65 -11.76 -32.65
N ARG A 686 -10.80 -12.04 -33.28
CA ARG A 686 -11.13 -11.51 -34.62
C ARG A 686 -11.27 -10.00 -34.61
N VAL A 687 -11.95 -9.44 -33.62
CA VAL A 687 -12.10 -7.99 -33.52
C VAL A 687 -10.75 -7.34 -33.28
N LYS A 688 -9.94 -7.87 -32.36
CA LYS A 688 -8.59 -7.36 -32.07
C LYS A 688 -7.69 -7.39 -33.30
N ALA A 689 -7.78 -8.42 -34.14
CA ALA A 689 -6.96 -8.56 -35.34
C ALA A 689 -7.45 -7.73 -36.54
N THR A 690 -8.68 -7.19 -36.51
CA THR A 690 -9.25 -6.45 -37.63
C THR A 690 -8.79 -4.98 -37.59
N PRO A 691 -8.10 -4.47 -38.63
CA PRO A 691 -7.67 -3.06 -38.64
C PRO A 691 -8.85 -2.10 -38.78
N VAL A 692 -8.76 -0.92 -38.15
CA VAL A 692 -9.75 0.16 -38.35
C VAL A 692 -9.86 0.49 -39.84
N ASN A 693 -11.10 0.57 -40.33
CA ASN A 693 -11.36 0.80 -41.76
C ASN A 693 -10.76 2.14 -42.25
N ALA A 694 -10.45 2.23 -43.53
CA ALA A 694 -9.73 3.37 -44.10
C ALA A 694 -10.49 4.71 -43.98
N ALA A 695 -11.82 4.69 -44.13
CA ALA A 695 -12.64 5.91 -44.04
C ALA A 695 -12.68 6.48 -42.62
N THR A 696 -12.92 5.63 -41.61
CA THR A 696 -12.87 5.99 -40.19
C THR A 696 -11.46 6.44 -39.81
N ARG A 697 -10.41 5.76 -40.30
CA ARG A 697 -9.01 6.17 -40.07
C ARG A 697 -8.74 7.56 -40.61
N ALA A 698 -9.13 7.86 -41.85
CA ALA A 698 -8.94 9.18 -42.46
C ALA A 698 -9.70 10.28 -41.70
N ALA A 699 -10.97 10.04 -41.38
CA ALA A 699 -11.79 10.99 -40.65
C ALA A 699 -11.27 11.26 -39.23
N LEU A 700 -10.81 10.22 -38.53
CA LEU A 700 -10.24 10.36 -37.19
C LEU A 700 -8.88 11.07 -37.24
N THR A 701 -8.04 10.79 -38.25
CA THR A 701 -6.75 11.48 -38.44
C THR A 701 -6.94 12.99 -38.54
N GLU A 702 -7.99 13.46 -39.21
CA GLU A 702 -8.31 14.89 -39.29
C GLU A 702 -8.60 15.49 -37.91
N GLN A 703 -9.41 14.81 -37.10
CA GLN A 703 -9.75 15.26 -35.74
C GLN A 703 -8.51 15.31 -34.83
N LEU A 704 -7.61 14.33 -34.98
CA LEU A 704 -6.38 14.23 -34.19
C LEU A 704 -5.33 15.31 -34.49
N LYS A 705 -5.51 16.14 -35.54
CA LYS A 705 -4.63 17.28 -35.81
C LYS A 705 -4.72 18.39 -34.76
N ALA A 706 -5.86 18.51 -34.08
CA ALA A 706 -6.09 19.50 -33.03
C ALA A 706 -5.53 19.10 -31.66
N PHE A 707 -5.03 17.87 -31.53
CA PHE A 707 -4.50 17.34 -30.28
C PHE A 707 -3.00 17.68 -30.16
N ASP A 708 -2.58 18.06 -28.95
CA ASP A 708 -1.16 18.26 -28.69
C ASP A 708 -0.43 16.90 -28.63
N ARG A 709 0.72 16.84 -29.29
CA ARG A 709 1.55 15.64 -29.48
C ARG A 709 2.60 15.46 -28.37
N SER A 710 2.70 16.40 -27.43
CA SER A 710 3.59 16.29 -26.26
C SER A 710 3.14 15.22 -25.26
N THR A 711 1.85 14.89 -25.27
CA THR A 711 1.27 13.78 -24.49
C THR A 711 0.55 12.78 -25.39
N GLY A 712 0.36 11.56 -24.90
CA GLY A 712 -0.43 10.54 -25.59
C GLY A 712 -1.93 10.71 -25.41
N LEU A 713 -2.71 9.72 -25.84
CA LEU A 713 -4.16 9.67 -25.67
C LEU A 713 -4.56 8.54 -24.71
N PHE A 714 -5.57 8.80 -23.89
CA PHE A 714 -6.36 7.73 -23.28
C PHE A 714 -7.38 7.24 -24.30
N ILE A 715 -7.36 5.94 -24.58
CA ILE A 715 -8.35 5.27 -25.44
C ILE A 715 -9.27 4.48 -24.52
N ARG A 716 -10.50 4.98 -24.31
CA ARG A 716 -11.44 4.47 -23.30
C ARG A 716 -12.63 3.79 -23.99
N SER A 717 -12.99 2.59 -23.55
CA SER A 717 -14.25 1.95 -23.94
C SER A 717 -15.44 2.67 -23.30
N ASP A 718 -16.52 2.78 -24.08
CA ASP A 718 -17.78 3.38 -23.66
C ASP A 718 -18.96 2.68 -24.37
N THR A 719 -19.88 2.05 -23.65
CA THR A 719 -20.89 1.13 -24.24
C THR A 719 -22.34 1.62 -24.14
N ASN A 720 -23.23 1.10 -24.99
CA ASN A 720 -24.69 1.37 -24.92
C ASN A 720 -25.37 0.77 -23.68
N MET A 721 -24.66 -0.13 -22.99
CA MET A 721 -25.09 -0.78 -21.76
C MET A 721 -24.43 -0.15 -20.53
N GLU A 722 -23.63 0.89 -20.71
CA GLU A 722 -22.94 1.56 -19.63
C GLU A 722 -23.92 2.50 -18.89
N ASP A 723 -23.84 2.52 -17.56
CA ASP A 723 -24.68 3.32 -16.66
C ASP A 723 -26.21 3.21 -16.87
N LEU A 724 -26.68 1.99 -17.16
CA LEU A 724 -28.11 1.67 -17.11
C LEU A 724 -28.64 1.78 -15.68
N PRO A 725 -29.94 2.10 -15.46
CA PRO A 725 -30.53 2.17 -14.12
C PRO A 725 -30.37 0.90 -13.27
N GLN A 726 -30.11 -0.24 -13.91
CA GLN A 726 -29.97 -1.57 -13.32
C GLN A 726 -28.51 -2.08 -13.32
N PHE A 727 -27.61 -1.45 -14.08
CA PHE A 727 -26.26 -1.98 -14.35
C PHE A 727 -25.27 -0.86 -14.68
N THR A 728 -24.13 -0.85 -14.00
CA THR A 728 -23.02 0.07 -14.28
C THR A 728 -21.81 -0.72 -14.75
N GLY A 729 -21.21 -0.34 -15.88
CA GLY A 729 -20.05 -1.02 -16.46
C GLY A 729 -18.69 -0.61 -15.89
N ALA A 730 -18.67 -0.01 -14.68
CA ALA A 730 -17.46 0.56 -14.08
C ALA A 730 -16.32 -0.46 -14.01
N GLY A 731 -15.18 -0.13 -14.63
CA GLY A 731 -13.99 -0.99 -14.66
C GLY A 731 -14.11 -2.30 -15.44
N LEU A 732 -15.17 -2.52 -16.23
CA LEU A 732 -15.38 -3.79 -16.95
C LEU A 732 -14.62 -3.91 -18.26
N ASN A 733 -14.44 -2.79 -18.97
CA ASN A 733 -13.86 -2.74 -20.31
C ASN A 733 -12.49 -2.06 -20.29
N LEU A 734 -11.67 -2.35 -21.30
CA LEU A 734 -10.29 -1.90 -21.37
C LEU A 734 -10.19 -0.39 -21.56
N THR A 735 -9.20 0.20 -20.88
CA THR A 735 -8.70 1.55 -21.15
C THR A 735 -7.21 1.46 -21.40
N LEU A 736 -6.75 2.00 -22.54
CA LEU A 736 -5.33 2.10 -22.85
C LEU A 736 -4.83 3.49 -22.45
N PRO A 737 -3.96 3.62 -21.43
CA PRO A 737 -3.50 4.92 -20.97
C PRO A 737 -2.32 5.44 -21.79
N ASN A 738 -2.32 6.73 -22.11
CA ASN A 738 -1.19 7.46 -22.71
C ASN A 738 -0.59 6.79 -23.95
N VAL A 739 -1.42 6.44 -24.92
CA VAL A 739 -0.99 5.86 -26.20
C VAL A 739 -0.38 6.96 -27.07
N THR A 740 0.88 6.78 -27.47
CA THR A 740 1.64 7.72 -28.31
C THR A 740 1.91 7.13 -29.69
N GLY A 741 1.89 8.00 -30.71
CA GLY A 741 2.14 7.63 -32.11
C GLY A 741 0.92 7.06 -32.83
N ASP A 742 0.73 7.49 -34.09
CA ASP A 742 -0.48 7.18 -34.86
C ASP A 742 -0.73 5.68 -35.03
N LYS A 743 0.33 4.90 -35.31
CA LYS A 743 0.21 3.43 -35.43
C LYS A 743 -0.41 2.82 -34.17
N ASN A 744 0.13 3.16 -33.00
CA ASN A 744 -0.33 2.60 -31.73
C ASN A 744 -1.75 3.05 -31.39
N ILE A 745 -2.12 4.30 -31.72
CA ILE A 745 -3.49 4.80 -31.53
C ILE A 745 -4.48 3.94 -32.34
N PHE A 746 -4.18 3.70 -33.62
CA PHE A 746 -5.08 2.92 -34.46
C PHE A 746 -5.09 1.42 -34.17
N ASP A 747 -3.98 0.87 -33.66
CA ASP A 747 -3.92 -0.52 -33.20
C ASP A 747 -4.64 -0.70 -31.85
N GLY A 748 -4.66 0.34 -31.00
CA GLY A 748 -5.34 0.33 -29.71
C GLY A 748 -6.87 0.38 -29.81
N ILE A 749 -7.44 0.94 -30.88
CA ILE A 749 -8.90 1.03 -31.06
C ILE A 749 -9.55 -0.38 -31.16
N PRO A 750 -9.10 -1.29 -32.04
CA PRO A 750 -9.60 -2.67 -32.08
C PRO A 750 -9.39 -3.44 -30.77
N GLU A 751 -8.30 -3.17 -30.06
CA GLU A 751 -8.03 -3.77 -28.74
C GLU A 751 -9.03 -3.32 -27.66
N VAL A 752 -9.39 -2.03 -27.66
CA VAL A 752 -10.43 -1.51 -26.78
C VAL A 752 -11.81 -2.05 -27.18
N TRP A 753 -12.11 -2.11 -28.49
CA TRP A 753 -13.35 -2.69 -28.99
C TRP A 753 -13.50 -4.17 -28.67
N SER A 754 -12.42 -4.96 -28.73
CA SER A 754 -12.49 -6.39 -28.41
C SER A 754 -12.78 -6.61 -26.93
N SER A 755 -12.40 -5.68 -26.04
CA SER A 755 -12.55 -5.84 -24.59
C SER A 755 -13.98 -6.10 -24.09
N VAL A 756 -15.00 -5.67 -24.84
CA VAL A 756 -16.41 -5.96 -24.52
C VAL A 756 -16.75 -7.44 -24.65
N TYR A 757 -15.93 -8.23 -25.35
CA TYR A 757 -16.07 -9.68 -25.51
C TYR A 757 -15.20 -10.47 -24.54
N THR A 758 -14.56 -9.82 -23.55
CA THR A 758 -13.87 -10.58 -22.50
C THR A 758 -14.87 -11.42 -21.70
N ARG A 759 -14.43 -12.61 -21.25
CA ARG A 759 -15.24 -13.50 -20.39
C ARG A 759 -15.77 -12.78 -19.15
N ARG A 760 -14.97 -11.88 -18.56
CA ARG A 760 -15.36 -11.04 -17.42
C ARG A 760 -16.51 -10.09 -17.75
N ALA A 761 -16.40 -9.32 -18.84
CA ALA A 761 -17.45 -8.40 -19.25
C ALA A 761 -18.75 -9.16 -19.57
N MET A 762 -18.65 -10.32 -20.24
CA MET A 762 -19.80 -11.18 -20.51
C MET A 762 -20.45 -11.71 -19.23
N ALA A 763 -19.66 -12.18 -18.25
CA ALA A 763 -20.16 -12.70 -16.99
C ALA A 763 -20.96 -11.65 -16.22
N TRP A 764 -20.41 -10.43 -16.06
CA TRP A 764 -21.10 -9.32 -15.39
C TRP A 764 -22.38 -8.90 -16.11
N ARG A 765 -22.36 -8.76 -17.44
CA ARG A 765 -23.57 -8.41 -18.21
C ARG A 765 -24.65 -9.49 -18.11
N SER A 766 -24.26 -10.76 -18.11
CA SER A 766 -25.17 -11.90 -18.02
C SER A 766 -25.90 -12.01 -16.68
N GLN A 767 -25.43 -11.33 -15.63
CA GLN A 767 -26.12 -11.29 -14.34
C GLN A 767 -27.38 -10.41 -14.35
N VAL A 768 -27.41 -9.37 -15.21
CA VAL A 768 -28.46 -8.34 -15.17
C VAL A 768 -29.26 -8.29 -16.48
N LEU A 769 -28.62 -8.53 -17.62
CA LEU A 769 -29.21 -8.33 -18.95
C LEU A 769 -29.71 -9.65 -19.55
N SER A 770 -30.81 -9.59 -20.30
CA SER A 770 -31.32 -10.73 -21.08
C SER A 770 -30.53 -10.96 -22.37
N ASN A 771 -29.97 -9.89 -22.95
CA ASN A 771 -29.19 -9.85 -24.19
C ASN A 771 -27.73 -9.35 -23.97
N PRO A 772 -26.93 -10.01 -23.11
CA PRO A 772 -25.57 -9.57 -22.77
C PRO A 772 -24.57 -9.61 -23.94
N GLU A 773 -24.92 -10.28 -25.05
CA GLU A 773 -24.14 -10.40 -26.28
C GLU A 773 -24.33 -9.23 -27.24
N ASP A 774 -25.45 -8.51 -27.16
CA ASP A 774 -25.82 -7.45 -28.09
C ASP A 774 -25.29 -6.07 -27.67
N VAL A 775 -23.99 -6.05 -27.35
CA VAL A 775 -23.27 -4.87 -26.86
C VAL A 775 -22.68 -4.06 -28.02
N PHE A 776 -22.80 -2.73 -27.94
CA PHE A 776 -22.18 -1.79 -28.86
C PHE A 776 -21.21 -0.88 -28.12
N SER A 777 -19.97 -0.78 -28.62
CA SER A 777 -18.89 0.00 -27.99
C SER A 777 -18.53 1.21 -28.83
N SER A 778 -18.83 2.40 -28.32
CA SER A 778 -18.12 3.61 -28.73
C SER A 778 -16.73 3.65 -28.09
N VAL A 779 -15.83 4.46 -28.66
CA VAL A 779 -14.48 4.67 -28.13
C VAL A 779 -14.25 6.16 -27.94
N LEU A 780 -13.91 6.57 -26.72
CA LEU A 780 -13.51 7.93 -26.40
C LEU A 780 -11.99 8.03 -26.45
N LEU A 781 -11.47 8.83 -27.38
CA LEU A 781 -10.07 9.24 -27.41
C LEU A 781 -9.96 10.60 -26.73
N MET A 782 -9.27 10.67 -25.62
CA MET A 782 -9.09 11.90 -24.82
C MET A 782 -7.60 12.18 -24.63
N GLN A 783 -7.18 13.44 -24.77
CA GLN A 783 -5.80 13.81 -24.54
C GLN A 783 -5.39 13.50 -23.09
N SER A 784 -4.19 12.93 -22.91
CA SER A 784 -3.71 12.57 -21.58
C SER A 784 -3.35 13.83 -20.79
N VAL A 785 -3.87 13.92 -19.57
CA VAL A 785 -3.54 14.97 -18.62
C VAL A 785 -2.44 14.45 -17.69
N PRO A 786 -1.25 15.10 -17.61
CA PRO A 786 -0.15 14.71 -16.75
C PRO A 786 -0.43 15.12 -15.29
N SER A 787 -1.52 14.60 -14.72
CA SER A 787 -1.97 14.92 -13.37
C SER A 787 -0.90 14.61 -12.32
N GLU A 788 -0.60 15.58 -11.48
CA GLU A 788 0.22 15.44 -10.27
C GLU A 788 -0.56 14.75 -9.16
N LYS A 789 -1.89 14.94 -9.17
CA LYS A 789 -2.86 14.33 -8.26
C LYS A 789 -4.12 14.03 -9.05
N SER A 790 -4.74 12.88 -8.83
CA SER A 790 -6.06 12.60 -9.40
C SER A 790 -6.92 11.84 -8.43
N GLY A 791 -8.23 11.91 -8.64
CA GLY A 791 -9.17 11.32 -7.71
C GLY A 791 -10.60 11.30 -8.21
N VAL A 792 -11.47 10.92 -7.29
CA VAL A 792 -12.90 10.80 -7.45
C VAL A 792 -13.58 11.67 -6.40
N LEU A 793 -14.55 12.47 -6.81
CA LEU A 793 -15.40 13.28 -5.94
C LEU A 793 -16.85 12.83 -6.09
N VAL A 794 -17.49 12.51 -4.97
CA VAL A 794 -18.91 12.23 -4.87
C VAL A 794 -19.62 13.36 -4.14
N THR A 795 -20.71 13.87 -4.70
CA THR A 795 -21.47 15.00 -4.16
C THR A 795 -22.40 14.64 -2.99
N THR A 796 -22.02 13.64 -2.17
CA THR A 796 -22.75 13.22 -0.96
C THR A 796 -21.80 12.58 0.06
N ASP A 797 -22.24 12.52 1.32
CA ASP A 797 -21.59 11.77 2.40
C ASP A 797 -21.77 10.26 2.22
N LEU A 798 -20.66 9.54 2.05
CA LEU A 798 -20.61 8.09 1.94
C LEU A 798 -20.05 7.41 3.20
N SER A 799 -19.80 8.18 4.27
CA SER A 799 -19.29 7.69 5.55
C SER A 799 -20.38 7.11 6.46
N GLY A 800 -21.62 6.98 5.97
CA GLY A 800 -22.74 6.41 6.73
C GLY A 800 -23.44 7.33 7.72
N GLN A 801 -22.89 8.52 7.98
CA GLN A 801 -23.48 9.49 8.92
C GLN A 801 -24.48 10.45 8.26
N ASN A 802 -24.61 10.37 6.94
CA ASN A 802 -25.54 11.13 6.11
C ASN A 802 -25.52 12.64 6.43
N ARG A 803 -24.32 13.22 6.51
CA ARG A 803 -24.17 14.65 6.78
C ARG A 803 -24.63 15.46 5.57
N PRO A 804 -25.55 16.41 5.73
CA PRO A 804 -26.02 17.22 4.61
C PRO A 804 -24.89 18.08 4.05
N ASN A 805 -24.96 18.37 2.75
CA ASN A 805 -24.04 19.25 2.03
C ASN A 805 -22.56 18.87 2.18
N SER A 806 -22.28 17.57 2.30
CA SER A 806 -20.93 17.04 2.45
C SER A 806 -20.54 16.24 1.20
N LEU A 807 -19.26 16.24 0.87
CA LEU A 807 -18.69 15.60 -0.31
C LEU A 807 -17.73 14.50 0.13
N THR A 808 -17.76 13.35 -0.52
CA THR A 808 -16.76 12.31 -0.30
C THR A 808 -15.74 12.38 -1.42
N VAL A 809 -14.46 12.48 -1.10
CA VAL A 809 -13.37 12.60 -2.08
C VAL A 809 -12.35 11.52 -1.80
N SER A 810 -11.91 10.79 -2.81
CA SER A 810 -10.75 9.89 -2.75
C SER A 810 -9.71 10.36 -3.76
N VAL A 811 -8.45 10.44 -3.36
CA VAL A 811 -7.39 11.07 -4.15
C VAL A 811 -6.05 10.39 -3.90
N ALA A 812 -5.24 10.29 -4.93
CA ALA A 812 -3.86 9.84 -4.84
C ALA A 812 -2.95 10.72 -5.72
N TYR A 813 -1.65 10.60 -5.52
CA TYR A 813 -0.66 11.24 -6.38
C TYR A 813 -0.59 10.55 -7.75
N GLY A 814 -0.34 11.32 -8.80
CA GLY A 814 -0.16 10.83 -10.16
C GLY A 814 -1.45 10.69 -10.98
N VAL A 815 -1.34 10.02 -12.12
CA VAL A 815 -2.41 9.86 -13.12
C VAL A 815 -3.25 8.61 -12.86
N GLY A 816 -4.58 8.75 -12.82
CA GLY A 816 -5.50 7.64 -12.56
C GLY A 816 -5.50 7.16 -11.10
N GLY A 817 -4.79 7.89 -10.23
CA GLY A 817 -4.76 7.66 -8.80
C GLY A 817 -6.16 7.68 -8.19
N ALA A 818 -6.38 6.77 -7.23
CA ALA A 818 -7.66 6.50 -6.56
C ALA A 818 -8.77 5.83 -7.40
N VAL A 819 -8.58 5.59 -8.70
CA VAL A 819 -9.59 4.97 -9.56
C VAL A 819 -9.29 3.49 -9.81
N ASP A 820 -8.03 3.18 -10.17
CA ASP A 820 -7.59 1.84 -10.61
C ASP A 820 -7.16 0.92 -9.44
N GLY A 821 -7.87 0.98 -8.31
CA GLY A 821 -7.65 0.10 -7.16
C GLY A 821 -6.46 0.45 -6.27
N GLU A 822 -5.72 1.53 -6.58
CA GLU A 822 -4.66 2.04 -5.71
C GLU A 822 -5.22 2.50 -4.35
N SER A 823 -4.41 2.30 -3.31
CA SER A 823 -4.59 2.94 -2.02
C SER A 823 -4.67 4.46 -2.21
N ALA A 824 -5.79 5.06 -1.83
CA ALA A 824 -6.03 6.50 -1.92
C ALA A 824 -6.47 7.10 -0.60
N ALA A 825 -6.00 8.31 -0.32
CA ALA A 825 -6.49 9.09 0.80
C ALA A 825 -7.95 9.48 0.52
N SER A 826 -8.81 9.33 1.51
CA SER A 826 -10.23 9.63 1.42
C SER A 826 -10.62 10.69 2.44
N TYR A 827 -11.42 11.66 2.00
CA TYR A 827 -11.84 12.84 2.74
C TYR A 827 -13.36 12.98 2.68
N LEU A 828 -13.98 13.38 3.78
CA LEU A 828 -15.31 13.97 3.82
C LEU A 828 -15.16 15.49 3.95
N LEU A 829 -15.41 16.19 2.86
CA LEU A 829 -15.40 17.65 2.81
C LEU A 829 -16.79 18.16 3.20
N THR A 830 -16.90 18.69 4.41
CA THR A 830 -18.14 19.36 4.88
C THR A 830 -18.07 20.86 4.55
N PRO A 831 -19.15 21.63 4.75
CA PRO A 831 -19.09 23.08 4.55
C PRO A 831 -18.10 23.82 5.47
N ARG A 832 -17.67 23.19 6.57
CA ARG A 832 -16.86 23.86 7.62
C ARG A 832 -15.51 23.20 7.90
N GLN A 833 -15.31 21.95 7.49
CA GLN A 833 -14.13 21.16 7.83
C GLN A 833 -13.85 20.07 6.80
N ASP A 834 -12.58 19.72 6.65
CA ASP A 834 -12.06 18.56 5.93
C ASP A 834 -11.85 17.42 6.94
N ILE A 835 -12.66 16.37 6.85
CA ILE A 835 -12.53 15.19 7.72
C ILE A 835 -11.84 14.10 6.91
N VAL A 836 -10.67 13.64 7.32
CA VAL A 836 -10.08 12.45 6.70
C VAL A 836 -10.84 11.20 7.16
N LEU A 837 -11.19 10.37 6.19
CA LEU A 837 -11.82 9.06 6.36
C LEU A 837 -10.78 7.93 6.29
N ALA A 838 -9.78 8.07 5.42
CA ALA A 838 -8.65 7.14 5.27
C ALA A 838 -7.41 7.92 4.76
N GLU A 839 -6.20 7.59 5.21
CA GLU A 839 -4.95 8.24 4.74
C GLU A 839 -4.11 7.27 3.93
N ALA A 840 -4.76 6.44 3.10
CA ALA A 840 -4.07 5.43 2.33
C ALA A 840 -3.02 6.09 1.43
N LYS A 841 -1.74 5.85 1.76
CA LYS A 841 -0.58 6.34 1.02
C LYS A 841 -0.13 5.28 0.03
N ALA A 842 -0.33 5.53 -1.25
CA ALA A 842 0.33 4.73 -2.27
C ALA A 842 1.85 4.96 -2.19
N PRO A 843 2.69 3.91 -2.07
CA PRO A 843 4.16 4.03 -2.13
C PRO A 843 4.67 4.68 -3.42
N PHE A 844 3.92 4.49 -4.49
CA PHE A 844 4.26 4.96 -5.81
C PHE A 844 3.07 5.73 -6.40
N GLN A 845 3.39 6.67 -7.28
CA GLN A 845 2.46 7.40 -8.11
C GLN A 845 2.70 7.04 -9.57
N ARG A 846 1.62 7.05 -10.36
CA ARG A 846 1.70 6.88 -11.80
C ARG A 846 2.06 8.20 -12.48
N TYR A 847 2.91 8.12 -13.49
CA TYR A 847 3.20 9.24 -14.37
C TYR A 847 3.10 8.82 -15.84
N LEU A 848 2.92 9.77 -16.73
CA LEU A 848 2.89 9.53 -18.18
C LEU A 848 4.32 9.37 -18.70
N LYS A 849 4.63 8.24 -19.34
CA LYS A 849 5.93 8.06 -19.99
C LYS A 849 5.97 8.84 -21.31
N PRO A 850 7.06 9.54 -21.63
CA PRO A 850 7.21 10.21 -22.92
C PRO A 850 7.04 9.28 -24.13
N GLU A 851 7.54 8.04 -24.01
CA GLU A 851 7.43 6.99 -25.03
C GLU A 851 6.06 6.30 -25.09
N GLY A 852 5.12 6.65 -24.21
CA GLY A 852 3.78 6.07 -24.13
C GLY A 852 3.59 5.06 -23.00
N GLY A 853 2.34 4.91 -22.57
CA GLY A 853 1.96 4.15 -21.38
C GLY A 853 2.21 4.90 -20.07
N VAL A 854 2.06 4.21 -18.94
CA VAL A 854 2.28 4.75 -17.61
C VAL A 854 3.53 4.16 -16.97
N GLY A 855 4.26 4.99 -16.23
CA GLY A 855 5.39 4.59 -15.40
C GLY A 855 5.06 4.80 -13.93
N TRP A 856 5.89 4.23 -13.05
CA TRP A 856 5.75 4.37 -11.61
C TRP A 856 6.98 5.08 -11.05
N ARG A 857 6.76 5.98 -10.10
CA ARG A 857 7.81 6.65 -9.33
C ARG A 857 7.35 6.81 -7.88
N PRO A 858 8.25 6.99 -6.90
CA PRO A 858 7.83 7.23 -5.52
C PRO A 858 6.80 8.38 -5.43
N ALA A 859 5.71 8.15 -4.70
CA ALA A 859 4.74 9.21 -4.43
C ALA A 859 5.32 10.21 -3.42
N SER A 860 4.86 11.45 -3.43
CA SER A 860 5.22 12.41 -2.38
C SER A 860 4.60 11.99 -1.03
N SER A 861 5.23 12.39 0.08
CA SER A 861 4.63 12.23 1.41
C SER A 861 3.78 13.46 1.78
N GLY A 862 2.98 13.37 2.84
CA GLY A 862 2.15 14.47 3.37
C GLY A 862 0.71 14.50 2.86
N ASP A 863 -0.01 15.59 3.15
CA ASP A 863 -1.39 15.81 2.71
C ASP A 863 -1.45 15.88 1.18
N ILE A 864 -2.29 15.03 0.57
CA ILE A 864 -2.42 14.98 -0.89
C ILE A 864 -3.11 16.24 -1.40
N LEU A 865 -4.20 16.66 -0.76
CA LEU A 865 -4.92 17.89 -1.10
C LEU A 865 -4.54 19.04 -0.17
N THR A 866 -4.26 20.18 -0.77
CA THR A 866 -4.09 21.47 -0.09
C THR A 866 -5.45 22.09 0.24
N THR A 867 -5.48 23.05 1.17
CA THR A 867 -6.70 23.79 1.51
C THR A 867 -7.30 24.53 0.31
N ALA A 868 -6.46 25.01 -0.62
CA ALA A 868 -6.94 25.64 -1.85
C ALA A 868 -7.65 24.63 -2.77
N GLU A 869 -7.06 23.45 -2.94
CA GLU A 869 -7.66 22.38 -3.75
C GLU A 869 -8.95 21.84 -3.11
N THR A 870 -9.03 21.69 -1.78
CA THR A 870 -10.29 21.28 -1.12
C THR A 870 -11.38 22.35 -1.20
N ALA A 871 -11.02 23.64 -1.27
CA ALA A 871 -11.97 24.72 -1.55
C ALA A 871 -12.44 24.69 -3.02
N GLU A 872 -11.53 24.45 -3.97
CA GLU A 872 -11.86 24.35 -5.38
C GLU A 872 -12.81 23.16 -5.65
N LEU A 873 -12.59 22.02 -5.01
CA LEU A 873 -13.48 20.85 -5.10
C LEU A 873 -14.88 21.12 -4.54
N ARG A 874 -15.00 21.92 -3.47
CA ARG A 874 -16.31 22.37 -2.96
C ARG A 874 -17.04 23.26 -3.96
N ASN A 875 -16.32 24.22 -4.54
CA ASN A 875 -16.87 25.12 -5.55
C ASN A 875 -17.31 24.34 -6.79
N LEU A 876 -16.49 23.40 -7.27
CA LEU A 876 -16.83 22.48 -8.36
C LEU A 876 -18.14 21.74 -8.05
N ALA A 877 -18.26 21.13 -6.87
CA ALA A 877 -19.47 20.38 -6.52
C ALA A 877 -20.72 21.27 -6.51
N ALA A 878 -20.62 22.50 -6.00
CA ALA A 878 -21.72 23.46 -6.03
C ALA A 878 -22.09 23.87 -7.46
N GLU A 879 -21.09 24.13 -8.32
CA GLU A 879 -21.31 24.46 -9.74
C GLU A 879 -21.94 23.29 -10.51
N VAL A 880 -21.49 22.06 -10.28
CA VAL A 880 -22.06 20.86 -10.92
C VAL A 880 -23.51 20.67 -10.52
N VAL A 881 -23.82 20.75 -9.21
CA VAL A 881 -25.21 20.64 -8.73
C VAL A 881 -26.12 21.72 -9.31
N ALA A 882 -25.59 22.93 -9.53
CA ALA A 882 -26.36 24.05 -10.07
C ALA A 882 -26.54 24.01 -11.60
N ARG A 883 -25.57 23.48 -12.35
CA ARG A 883 -25.49 23.64 -13.81
C ARG A 883 -25.64 22.34 -14.60
N TYR A 884 -25.30 21.19 -14.02
CA TYR A 884 -25.37 19.91 -14.70
C TYR A 884 -26.82 19.38 -14.76
N PRO A 885 -27.27 18.76 -15.85
CA PRO A 885 -28.62 18.20 -15.94
C PRO A 885 -28.94 17.23 -14.81
N VAL A 886 -30.06 17.48 -14.11
CA VAL A 886 -30.50 16.65 -12.98
C VAL A 886 -30.81 15.23 -13.45
N SER A 887 -30.18 14.25 -12.82
CA SER A 887 -30.50 12.84 -13.00
C SER A 887 -31.37 12.35 -11.84
N LEU A 888 -32.50 11.72 -12.15
CA LEU A 888 -33.44 11.22 -11.14
C LEU A 888 -33.26 9.73 -10.90
N GLY A 889 -33.33 9.33 -9.64
CA GLY A 889 -33.35 7.95 -9.21
C GLY A 889 -34.69 7.27 -9.46
N PRO A 890 -34.79 5.95 -9.22
CA PRO A 890 -36.04 5.21 -9.36
C PRO A 890 -37.16 5.70 -8.43
N ASP A 891 -36.79 6.37 -7.33
CA ASP A 891 -37.68 6.99 -6.36
C ASP A 891 -38.07 8.44 -6.72
N GLY A 892 -37.65 8.92 -7.90
CA GLY A 892 -37.93 10.27 -8.39
C GLY A 892 -37.08 11.37 -7.75
N LYS A 893 -36.07 11.04 -6.93
CA LYS A 893 -35.20 12.03 -6.28
C LYS A 893 -33.94 12.31 -7.09
N PRO A 894 -33.35 13.51 -6.99
CA PRO A 894 -32.05 13.81 -7.58
C PRO A 894 -30.97 12.85 -7.07
N LEU A 895 -30.20 12.28 -8.00
CA LEU A 895 -29.04 11.46 -7.69
C LEU A 895 -27.81 12.35 -7.44
N PRO A 896 -26.93 12.00 -6.50
CA PRO A 896 -25.62 12.62 -6.38
C PRO A 896 -24.76 12.29 -7.61
N PHE A 897 -23.73 13.09 -7.87
CA PHE A 897 -22.76 12.85 -8.93
C PHE A 897 -21.49 12.24 -8.38
N ASP A 898 -20.85 11.44 -9.22
CA ASP A 898 -19.51 10.89 -9.10
C ASP A 898 -18.66 11.48 -10.23
N ILE A 899 -17.58 12.18 -9.87
CA ILE A 899 -16.75 13.01 -10.75
C ILE A 899 -15.31 12.57 -10.64
N GLU A 900 -14.71 12.12 -11.75
CA GLU A 900 -13.28 11.87 -11.85
C GLU A 900 -12.57 13.19 -12.19
N PHE A 901 -11.52 13.52 -11.44
CA PHE A 901 -10.76 14.77 -11.61
C PHE A 901 -9.25 14.56 -11.55
N GLY A 902 -8.49 15.54 -12.03
CA GLY A 902 -7.04 15.59 -11.90
C GLY A 902 -6.52 17.02 -11.77
N PHE A 903 -5.48 17.22 -10.97
CA PHE A 903 -4.74 18.48 -10.89
C PHE A 903 -3.45 18.38 -11.69
N ALA A 904 -3.24 19.29 -12.64
CA ALA A 904 -2.01 19.39 -13.41
C ALA A 904 -1.57 20.86 -13.51
N GLY A 905 -0.35 21.18 -13.04
CA GLY A 905 0.16 22.55 -13.02
C GLY A 905 -0.74 23.51 -12.21
N GLY A 906 -1.31 23.03 -11.10
CA GLY A 906 -2.22 23.81 -10.26
C GLY A 906 -3.63 24.04 -10.83
N LYS A 907 -3.98 23.45 -11.98
CA LYS A 907 -5.30 23.55 -12.60
C LYS A 907 -6.10 22.25 -12.43
N LEU A 908 -7.36 22.39 -12.04
CA LEU A 908 -8.33 21.29 -11.97
C LEU A 908 -8.87 20.92 -13.35
N TYR A 909 -8.74 19.65 -13.71
CA TYR A 909 -9.31 19.02 -14.89
C TYR A 909 -10.41 18.03 -14.51
N LEU A 910 -11.49 18.01 -15.29
CA LEU A 910 -12.60 17.07 -15.17
C LEU A 910 -12.43 15.98 -16.22
N LEU A 911 -12.35 14.73 -15.76
CA LEU A 911 -12.01 13.57 -16.59
C LEU A 911 -13.24 12.73 -16.92
N GLN A 912 -14.24 12.70 -16.01
CA GLN A 912 -15.51 12.00 -16.20
C GLN A 912 -16.53 12.53 -15.18
N ILE A 913 -17.81 12.41 -15.50
CA ILE A 913 -18.91 12.57 -14.54
C ILE A 913 -19.97 11.50 -14.80
N ARG A 914 -20.58 10.98 -13.73
CA ARG A 914 -21.71 10.05 -13.79
C ARG A 914 -22.67 10.25 -12.60
N PRO A 915 -23.98 9.99 -12.77
CA PRO A 915 -24.90 9.89 -11.63
C PRO A 915 -24.56 8.67 -10.77
N LEU A 916 -24.58 8.82 -9.45
CA LEU A 916 -24.32 7.74 -8.49
C LEU A 916 -25.64 7.06 -8.08
N VAL A 917 -25.83 5.80 -8.51
CA VAL A 917 -27.06 5.02 -8.28
C VAL A 917 -26.90 4.07 -7.09
N GLN A 918 -27.60 4.30 -5.98
CA GLN A 918 -27.47 3.49 -4.75
C GLN A 918 -28.64 2.52 -4.49
N ARG A 919 -29.07 1.73 -5.50
CA ARG A 919 -30.24 0.84 -5.36
C ARG A 919 -30.08 -0.22 -4.26
N GLY A 920 -28.92 -0.88 -4.19
CA GLY A 920 -28.69 -1.98 -3.26
C GLY A 920 -28.58 -1.56 -1.80
N ALA A 921 -28.03 -0.37 -1.52
CA ALA A 921 -27.69 0.07 -0.17
C ALA A 921 -28.92 0.28 0.74
N ALA A 922 -29.99 0.90 0.23
CA ALA A 922 -31.21 1.15 1.01
C ALA A 922 -32.00 -0.15 1.30
N LEU A 923 -32.02 -1.07 0.33
CA LEU A 923 -32.66 -2.38 0.48
C LEU A 923 -31.86 -3.25 1.46
N ALA A 924 -30.53 -3.23 1.34
CA ALA A 924 -29.61 -3.87 2.26
C ALA A 924 -29.77 -3.35 3.69
N GLU A 925 -29.84 -2.03 3.90
CA GLU A 925 -30.00 -1.44 5.23
C GLU A 925 -31.28 -1.93 5.93
N THR A 926 -32.37 -2.05 5.18
CA THR A 926 -33.65 -2.57 5.71
C THR A 926 -33.54 -4.05 6.09
N VAL A 927 -32.88 -4.87 5.26
CA VAL A 927 -32.69 -6.30 5.49
C VAL A 927 -31.70 -6.57 6.62
N VAL A 928 -30.63 -5.78 6.71
CA VAL A 928 -29.58 -5.94 7.73
C VAL A 928 -30.04 -5.39 9.08
N GLY A 929 -30.83 -4.31 9.11
CA GLY A 929 -31.42 -3.78 10.35
C GLY A 929 -32.34 -4.77 11.09
N ALA A 930 -32.82 -5.81 10.39
CA ALA A 930 -33.55 -6.93 11.00
C ALA A 930 -32.65 -8.00 11.63
N VAL A 931 -31.39 -8.11 11.18
CA VAL A 931 -30.40 -9.11 11.64
C VAL A 931 -29.47 -8.51 12.71
N ILE A 932 -29.15 -7.24 12.57
CA ILE A 932 -28.39 -6.45 13.54
C ILE A 932 -29.35 -5.34 14.02
N PRO A 933 -29.87 -5.38 15.25
CA PRO A 933 -30.73 -4.32 15.78
C PRO A 933 -29.95 -3.02 16.01
N LYS A 934 -30.61 -1.86 15.93
CA LYS A 934 -30.01 -0.59 16.36
C LYS A 934 -29.85 -0.62 17.89
N PRO A 935 -28.67 -0.31 18.43
CA PRO A 935 -28.47 -0.40 19.87
C PRO A 935 -29.06 0.80 20.61
N VAL A 936 -29.44 0.59 21.87
CA VAL A 936 -29.75 1.68 22.80
C VAL A 936 -28.44 2.11 23.46
N GLY A 937 -27.68 2.97 22.77
CA GLY A 937 -26.43 3.52 23.29
C GLY A 937 -26.66 4.57 24.39
N THR A 938 -25.69 4.73 25.28
CA THR A 938 -25.70 5.81 26.28
C THR A 938 -25.50 7.17 25.58
N LYS A 939 -26.15 8.25 26.03
CA LYS A 939 -26.02 9.58 25.41
C LYS A 939 -24.69 10.28 25.73
N SER A 940 -24.06 9.93 26.84
CA SER A 940 -22.81 10.55 27.32
C SER A 940 -21.99 9.59 28.18
N VAL A 941 -20.68 9.77 28.19
CA VAL A 941 -19.67 8.93 28.84
C VAL A 941 -18.92 9.74 29.89
N LEU A 942 -18.70 9.18 31.08
CA LEU A 942 -17.82 9.73 32.10
C LEU A 942 -16.38 9.25 31.84
N LEU A 943 -15.44 10.19 31.67
CA LEU A 943 -14.05 9.84 31.36
C LEU A 943 -13.30 9.35 32.61
N SER A 944 -13.70 9.76 33.82
CA SER A 944 -13.16 9.21 35.07
C SER A 944 -13.67 7.81 35.42
N ALA A 945 -14.67 7.29 34.70
CA ALA A 945 -15.21 5.96 34.97
C ALA A 945 -14.29 4.87 34.39
N PRO A 946 -14.24 3.67 35.01
CA PRO A 946 -13.43 2.56 34.52
C PRO A 946 -13.85 2.15 33.11
N LEU A 947 -12.89 1.67 32.32
CA LEU A 947 -13.19 1.05 31.03
C LEU A 947 -13.99 -0.23 31.27
N ASN A 948 -14.93 -0.53 30.39
CA ASN A 948 -15.57 -1.84 30.42
C ASN A 948 -14.57 -2.88 29.89
N LYS A 949 -14.19 -3.84 30.75
CA LYS A 949 -13.12 -4.82 30.47
C LYS A 949 -13.62 -6.15 29.90
N GLU A 950 -14.93 -6.39 29.91
CA GLU A 950 -15.56 -7.65 29.46
C GLU A 950 -15.85 -7.69 27.95
#